data_AF-A0A061IXY5-F1
#
_entry.id   AF-A0A061IXY5-F1
#
_cell.length_a   1.000
_cell.length_b   1.000
_cell.length_c   1.000
_cell.angle_alpha   90.00
_cell.angle_beta   90.00
_cell.angle_gamma   90.00
#
_symmetry.space_group_name_H-M   'P 1'
#
loop_
_entity.id
_entity.type
_entity.pdbx_description
1 polymer ?
#
loop_
_entity_poly.entity_id
_entity_poly.type
_entity_poly.pdbx_seq_one_letter_code
_entity_poly.pdbx_strand_id
1 'polypeptide(L)'
;MTIRCLTRRRAQWAPIALTVPVRLLRRKLSPDRTRDEEIQDRQNAFVWHEKHTFRPHQHFTYDPSSWSRPLEEKMKAKRKLSLVDRLRVLEEREIEAASAIEATKEPKELKECTEDLDYFYSIQETENTAVSLQAQMERLNVLHVLLTAPRHLDTPLAKVERLRQEYRELLRRVFERARLAVVDETMTFDALLYSWFLLLQGAQPLLEALTEGQSHAGDRLHDGIVTMRDALDKPLLHAMEYINAKHNVELILEGWVELFDLVTHPFTRQGQKLRESKSEPCHAFATVAEQLEQKVMDRTMTALAERMITDDGTELLDAQHMCALLRSMARSSCVMEESSLQRAALLTRKVGEGILATLKSVVAPSLRHSMRLFLLGSSAQRVAFNTDESIRGRYMPRPVVLDPCDPPSGVKNPVIAADEVLHATCAGIALLRQTVRASPVTRLKVVDAVDVLLLMLSYAPNYDLGIRNTATFVCEMMEGGVLGVDTGAVERHLHVVLLLSRLQFSTCNNQAVLCRLLFLLCSLAPPASCPELTLREWKRLYGTVMHQLLTSVHAAALSGHYTCGPNSPGTWEELLAFGKYNGVLPLALWYDACQRYFDGTNVPLSSTCARALLSLRTRCRYPGKGGFARRTAVYSKCASPLDFDSVQLLARLLHVVLDECVAAEDLINEASAWDMAHSAAGDDRALSALLLGAQKCVLERQTSKHAVMTFC
;
A
#
# COMPACT_ATOMS: atom_id res chain seq x y z
N MET A 1 -57.80 -13.24 -96.41
CA MET A 1 -58.66 -14.31 -95.86
C MET A 1 -57.98 -14.86 -94.62
N THR A 2 -58.39 -14.36 -93.44
CA THR A 2 -59.23 -15.05 -92.43
C THR A 2 -58.45 -16.08 -91.60
N ILE A 3 -58.48 -16.19 -90.28
CA ILE A 3 -59.08 -15.50 -89.12
C ILE A 3 -58.19 -15.98 -87.95
N ARG A 4 -57.73 -15.10 -87.04
CA ARG A 4 -57.24 -15.54 -85.71
C ARG A 4 -57.80 -14.61 -84.65
N CYS A 5 -58.86 -15.06 -84.00
CA CYS A 5 -59.42 -14.48 -82.79
C CYS A 5 -58.61 -14.95 -81.58
N LEU A 6 -57.75 -14.08 -81.04
CA LEU A 6 -57.23 -14.17 -79.68
C LEU A 6 -57.76 -12.95 -78.91
N THR A 7 -58.92 -13.13 -78.29
CA THR A 7 -59.51 -12.27 -77.27
C THR A 7 -59.26 -12.95 -75.92
N ARG A 8 -58.79 -12.34 -74.82
CA ARG A 8 -59.18 -11.11 -74.11
C ARG A 8 -58.26 -11.12 -72.85
N ARG A 9 -57.77 -10.06 -72.20
CA ARG A 9 -58.18 -8.66 -72.02
C ARG A 9 -56.95 -7.83 -71.65
N ARG A 10 -56.96 -6.60 -72.14
CA ARG A 10 -56.05 -5.49 -71.81
C ARG A 10 -56.12 -5.12 -70.33
N ALA A 11 -54.98 -4.61 -69.88
CA ALA A 11 -54.72 -3.91 -68.64
C ALA A 11 -55.87 -2.99 -68.19
N GLN A 12 -56.25 -3.15 -66.93
CA GLN A 12 -56.81 -2.08 -66.11
C GLN A 12 -55.81 -1.83 -64.98
N TRP A 13 -55.45 -0.56 -64.83
CA TRP A 13 -54.56 -0.07 -63.79
C TRP A 13 -55.24 -0.25 -62.43
N ALA A 14 -54.65 -1.05 -61.55
CA ALA A 14 -55.00 -1.10 -60.14
C ALA A 14 -53.83 -0.51 -59.34
N PRO A 15 -54.06 0.44 -58.41
CA PRO A 15 -53.01 0.93 -57.53
C PRO A 15 -52.69 -0.20 -56.55
N ILE A 16 -51.60 -0.93 -56.79
CA ILE A 16 -51.06 -1.84 -55.79
C ILE A 16 -50.43 -0.95 -54.72
N ALA A 17 -51.21 -0.69 -53.67
CA ALA A 17 -50.70 -0.14 -52.43
C ALA A 17 -49.56 -1.05 -51.96
N LEU A 18 -48.34 -0.51 -51.97
CA LEU A 18 -47.19 -1.09 -51.28
C LEU A 18 -47.54 -1.14 -49.79
N THR A 19 -48.06 -2.27 -49.34
CA THR A 19 -48.23 -2.58 -47.92
C THR A 19 -46.85 -2.85 -47.34
N VAL A 20 -46.17 -1.79 -46.92
CA VAL A 20 -45.07 -1.88 -45.95
C VAL A 20 -45.66 -2.54 -44.70
N PRO A 21 -45.12 -3.68 -44.23
CA PRO A 21 -45.57 -4.27 -42.97
C PRO A 21 -45.09 -3.37 -41.84
N VAL A 22 -45.90 -2.37 -41.50
CA VAL A 22 -45.78 -1.66 -40.23
C VAL A 22 -45.93 -2.71 -39.15
N ARG A 23 -44.85 -3.00 -38.40
CA ARG A 23 -44.96 -3.74 -37.14
C ARG A 23 -45.93 -2.97 -36.26
N LEU A 24 -47.19 -3.38 -36.24
CA LEU A 24 -48.19 -2.96 -35.26
C LEU A 24 -47.69 -3.43 -33.90
N LEU A 25 -46.90 -2.59 -33.23
CA LEU A 25 -46.71 -2.70 -31.79
C LEU A 25 -48.12 -2.66 -31.18
N ARG A 26 -48.60 -3.81 -30.66
CA ARG A 26 -49.84 -3.88 -29.89
C ARG A 26 -49.76 -2.82 -28.79
N ARG A 27 -50.48 -1.71 -28.95
CA ARG A 27 -50.56 -0.66 -27.93
C ARG A 27 -51.39 -1.22 -26.79
N LYS A 28 -50.85 -1.20 -25.57
CA LYS A 28 -51.64 -1.42 -24.37
C LYS A 28 -52.73 -0.34 -24.34
N LEU A 29 -53.98 -0.71 -24.14
CA LEU A 29 -55.08 0.25 -23.96
C LEU A 29 -55.00 0.78 -22.52
N SER A 30 -54.89 2.09 -22.36
CA SER A 30 -54.73 2.77 -21.06
C SER A 30 -53.57 2.25 -20.19
N PRO A 31 -52.30 2.31 -20.65
CA PRO A 31 -51.19 1.86 -19.84
C PRO A 31 -50.88 2.86 -18.72
N ASP A 32 -50.49 2.35 -17.55
CA ASP A 32 -50.03 3.17 -16.40
C ASP A 32 -48.85 4.09 -16.77
N ARG A 33 -48.04 3.67 -17.74
CA ARG A 33 -46.89 4.40 -18.28
C ARG A 33 -46.82 4.27 -19.79
N THR A 34 -46.41 5.34 -20.45
CA THR A 34 -46.13 5.35 -21.88
C THR A 34 -44.93 4.45 -22.22
N ARG A 35 -44.73 4.16 -23.51
CA ARG A 35 -43.60 3.32 -23.96
C ARG A 35 -42.24 3.91 -23.55
N ASP A 36 -42.08 5.22 -23.63
CA ASP A 36 -40.82 5.88 -23.31
C ASP A 36 -40.55 5.85 -21.80
N GLU A 37 -41.58 6.04 -20.98
CA GLU A 37 -41.51 5.86 -19.52
C GLU A 37 -41.24 4.40 -19.12
N GLU A 38 -41.82 3.42 -19.81
CA GLU A 38 -41.55 1.99 -19.59
C GLU A 38 -40.09 1.64 -19.94
N ILE A 39 -39.53 2.23 -21.00
CA ILE A 39 -38.11 2.06 -21.34
C ILE A 39 -37.24 2.73 -20.28
N GLN A 40 -37.60 3.93 -19.84
CA GLN A 40 -36.88 4.65 -18.80
C GLN A 40 -36.86 3.87 -17.47
N ASP A 41 -37.97 3.25 -17.09
CA ASP A 41 -38.02 2.37 -15.91
C ASP A 41 -37.10 1.17 -16.03
N ARG A 42 -37.11 0.51 -17.20
CA ARG A 42 -36.23 -0.65 -17.44
C ARG A 42 -34.75 -0.25 -17.38
N GLN A 43 -34.39 0.95 -17.84
CA GLN A 43 -33.03 1.47 -17.77
C GLN A 43 -32.65 1.86 -16.33
N ASN A 44 -33.54 2.54 -15.61
CA ASN A 44 -33.32 2.98 -14.23
C ASN A 44 -33.38 1.83 -13.21
N ALA A 45 -33.95 0.68 -13.58
CA ALA A 45 -33.94 -0.53 -12.75
C ALA A 45 -32.53 -1.13 -12.57
N PHE A 46 -31.54 -0.71 -13.37
CA PHE A 46 -30.17 -1.13 -13.18
C PHE A 46 -29.55 -0.46 -11.95
N VAL A 47 -29.13 -1.27 -10.97
CA VAL A 47 -28.47 -0.79 -9.75
C VAL A 47 -27.02 -1.26 -9.71
N TRP A 48 -26.09 -0.35 -9.95
CA TRP A 48 -24.66 -0.68 -10.12
C TRP A 48 -24.08 -1.40 -8.89
N HIS A 49 -24.35 -0.90 -7.68
CA HIS A 49 -23.81 -1.43 -6.42
C HIS A 49 -24.42 -2.77 -5.98
N GLU A 50 -25.50 -3.22 -6.62
CA GLU A 50 -26.05 -4.57 -6.43
C GLU A 50 -25.41 -5.60 -7.37
N LYS A 51 -24.87 -5.13 -8.49
CA LYS A 51 -24.20 -5.96 -9.50
C LYS A 51 -22.69 -6.07 -9.27
N HIS A 52 -22.09 -5.09 -8.58
CA HIS A 52 -20.65 -4.98 -8.35
C HIS A 52 -20.31 -4.89 -6.86
N THR A 53 -19.09 -5.31 -6.51
CA THR A 53 -18.53 -5.11 -5.18
C THR A 53 -17.72 -3.82 -5.17
N PHE A 54 -18.14 -2.86 -4.35
CA PHE A 54 -17.38 -1.64 -4.05
C PHE A 54 -16.71 -1.79 -2.69
N ARG A 55 -15.48 -1.28 -2.55
CA ARG A 55 -14.66 -1.39 -1.33
C ARG A 55 -14.42 0.00 -0.72
N PRO A 56 -14.23 0.09 0.62
CA PRO A 56 -14.09 1.38 1.31
C PRO A 56 -13.02 2.31 0.71
N HIS A 57 -11.81 1.81 0.47
CA HIS A 57 -10.71 2.61 -0.08
C HIS A 57 -10.97 3.19 -1.49
N GLN A 58 -11.96 2.65 -2.22
CA GLN A 58 -12.28 3.12 -3.58
C GLN A 58 -13.03 4.45 -3.56
N HIS A 59 -13.71 4.80 -2.45
CA HIS A 59 -14.39 6.09 -2.28
C HIS A 59 -13.46 7.31 -2.48
N PHE A 60 -12.16 7.13 -2.28
CA PHE A 60 -11.18 8.22 -2.39
C PHE A 60 -10.52 8.35 -3.76
N THR A 61 -10.70 7.36 -4.65
CA THR A 61 -9.93 7.28 -5.91
C THR A 61 -10.76 6.93 -7.14
N TYR A 62 -11.95 6.36 -6.96
CA TYR A 62 -12.72 5.80 -8.06
C TYR A 62 -14.23 6.07 -7.92
N ASP A 63 -14.82 6.74 -8.91
CA ASP A 63 -16.27 6.93 -9.04
C ASP A 63 -16.80 6.27 -10.33
N PRO A 64 -17.31 5.02 -10.28
CA PRO A 64 -17.90 4.33 -11.43
C PRO A 64 -19.27 4.91 -11.85
N SER A 65 -19.80 5.88 -11.09
CA SER A 65 -21.14 6.45 -11.24
C SER A 65 -21.12 7.96 -11.50
N SER A 66 -19.97 8.52 -11.87
CA SER A 66 -19.71 9.96 -12.01
C SER A 66 -20.60 10.70 -13.01
N TRP A 67 -21.26 9.99 -13.93
CA TRP A 67 -22.23 10.59 -14.86
C TRP A 67 -23.67 10.20 -14.55
N SER A 68 -23.95 8.94 -14.24
CA SER A 68 -25.32 8.46 -14.01
C SER A 68 -25.90 9.02 -12.71
N ARG A 69 -25.11 9.08 -11.63
CA ARG A 69 -25.57 9.59 -10.33
C ARG A 69 -25.93 11.08 -10.39
N PRO A 70 -25.09 11.99 -10.93
CA PRO A 70 -25.49 13.40 -11.04
C PRO A 70 -26.73 13.62 -11.93
N LEU A 71 -26.97 12.77 -12.93
CA LEU A 71 -28.21 12.83 -13.72
C LEU A 71 -29.44 12.42 -12.90
N GLU A 72 -29.33 11.36 -12.10
CA GLU A 72 -30.36 10.93 -11.16
C GLU A 72 -30.63 12.00 -10.09
N GLU A 73 -29.59 12.60 -9.53
CA GLU A 73 -29.68 13.71 -8.56
C GLU A 73 -30.36 14.94 -9.17
N LYS A 74 -30.00 15.32 -10.40
CA LYS A 74 -30.69 16.40 -11.13
C LYS A 74 -32.16 16.08 -11.37
N MET A 75 -32.50 14.82 -11.68
CA MET A 75 -33.89 14.40 -11.85
C MET A 75 -34.68 14.46 -10.53
N LYS A 76 -34.07 14.01 -9.42
CA LYS A 76 -34.65 14.11 -8.07
C LYS A 76 -34.83 15.56 -7.65
N ALA A 77 -33.84 16.42 -7.88
CA ALA A 77 -33.90 17.85 -7.54
C ALA A 77 -34.99 18.61 -8.33
N LYS A 78 -35.35 18.16 -9.53
CA LYS A 78 -36.48 18.72 -10.29
C LYS A 78 -37.83 18.46 -9.62
N ARG A 79 -37.95 17.46 -8.74
CA ARG A 79 -39.19 17.12 -8.02
C ARG A 79 -39.14 17.66 -6.59
N LYS A 80 -40.08 18.55 -6.24
CA LYS A 80 -40.27 18.99 -4.86
C LYS A 80 -41.05 17.94 -4.06
N LEU A 81 -40.60 17.67 -2.83
CA LEU A 81 -41.22 16.72 -1.90
C LEU A 81 -41.61 17.48 -0.63
N SER A 82 -42.91 17.74 -0.45
CA SER A 82 -43.43 18.58 0.64
C SER A 82 -43.05 18.08 2.04
N LEU A 83 -42.88 16.77 2.22
CA LEU A 83 -42.41 16.19 3.48
C LEU A 83 -40.99 16.63 3.82
N VAL A 84 -40.07 16.53 2.85
CA VAL A 84 -38.66 16.90 3.03
C VAL A 84 -38.53 18.40 3.27
N ASP A 85 -39.30 19.21 2.53
CA ASP A 85 -39.32 20.66 2.72
C ASP A 85 -39.79 21.05 4.13
N ARG A 86 -40.82 20.40 4.65
CA ARG A 86 -41.33 20.65 6.03
C ARG A 86 -40.34 20.21 7.11
N LEU A 87 -39.71 19.05 6.94
CA LEU A 87 -38.70 18.57 7.88
C LEU A 87 -37.49 19.50 7.92
N ARG A 88 -36.99 19.93 6.76
CA ARG A 88 -35.87 20.87 6.69
C ARG A 88 -36.20 22.20 7.37
N VAL A 89 -37.39 22.76 7.14
CA VAL A 89 -37.82 24.00 7.80
C VAL A 89 -37.94 23.84 9.32
N LEU A 90 -38.34 22.66 9.81
CA LEU A 90 -38.37 22.39 11.24
C LEU A 90 -36.95 22.30 11.82
N GLU A 91 -36.05 21.56 11.16
CA GLU A 91 -34.64 21.46 11.56
C GLU A 91 -33.95 22.84 11.56
N GLU A 92 -34.15 23.65 10.52
CA GLU A 92 -33.63 25.02 10.43
C GLU A 92 -34.12 25.88 11.61
N ARG A 93 -35.41 25.81 11.96
CA ARG A 93 -35.97 26.53 13.11
C ARG A 93 -35.41 26.06 14.45
N GLU A 94 -35.19 24.76 14.61
CA GLU A 94 -34.58 24.22 15.83
C GLU A 94 -33.13 24.66 15.99
N ILE A 95 -32.36 24.64 14.90
CA ILE A 95 -30.97 25.13 14.88
C ILE A 95 -30.92 26.64 15.16
N GLU A 96 -31.79 27.43 14.51
CA GLU A 96 -31.90 28.88 14.76
C GLU A 96 -32.27 29.18 16.21
N ALA A 97 -33.22 28.42 16.79
CA ALA A 97 -33.60 28.56 18.19
C ALA A 97 -32.46 28.16 19.15
N ALA A 98 -31.75 27.06 18.86
CA ALA A 98 -30.60 26.64 19.65
C ALA A 98 -29.46 27.66 19.61
N SER A 99 -29.14 28.18 18.42
CA SER A 99 -28.14 29.23 18.22
C SER A 99 -28.54 30.53 18.92
N ALA A 100 -29.82 30.91 18.88
CA ALA A 100 -30.32 32.08 19.61
C ALA A 100 -30.20 31.90 21.14
N ILE A 101 -30.42 30.69 21.66
CA ILE A 101 -30.24 30.37 23.08
C ILE A 101 -28.76 30.41 23.46
N GLU A 102 -27.86 29.87 22.64
CA GLU A 102 -26.40 29.95 22.87
C GLU A 102 -25.90 31.40 22.83
N ALA A 103 -26.37 32.21 21.88
CA ALA A 103 -26.06 33.63 21.80
C ALA A 103 -26.58 34.44 23.01
N THR A 104 -27.60 33.95 23.72
CA THR A 104 -28.06 34.54 24.99
C THR A 104 -27.32 34.03 26.23
N LYS A 105 -26.52 32.95 26.11
CA LYS A 105 -25.70 32.37 27.19
C LYS A 105 -24.25 32.86 27.19
N GLU A 106 -23.77 33.45 26.10
CA GLU A 106 -22.50 34.17 26.13
C GLU A 106 -22.64 35.46 26.97
N PRO A 107 -21.81 35.68 28.00
CA PRO A 107 -21.75 36.98 28.66
C PRO A 107 -21.26 38.02 27.65
N LYS A 108 -21.99 39.14 27.56
CA LYS A 108 -21.64 40.31 26.76
C LYS A 108 -20.37 41.00 27.28
N GLU A 109 -19.21 40.38 27.15
CA GLU A 109 -17.90 41.04 27.31
C GLU A 109 -16.91 40.45 26.30
N LEU A 110 -16.89 41.06 25.11
CA LEU A 110 -15.72 41.31 24.23
C LEU A 110 -16.25 41.67 22.82
N LYS A 111 -16.87 42.84 22.73
CA LYS A 111 -16.85 43.60 21.47
C LYS A 111 -15.56 44.42 21.46
N GLU A 112 -14.45 43.77 21.13
CA GLU A 112 -13.35 44.49 20.50
C GLU A 112 -13.69 44.63 19.02
N CYS A 113 -13.64 45.88 18.57
CA CYS A 113 -13.95 46.28 17.21
C CYS A 113 -12.97 45.63 16.23
N THR A 114 -13.42 44.67 15.44
CA THR A 114 -12.84 44.45 14.11
C THR A 114 -13.39 45.53 13.20
N GLU A 115 -12.72 46.69 13.19
CA GLU A 115 -12.86 47.63 12.09
C GLU A 115 -12.31 46.97 10.82
N ASP A 116 -13.17 46.90 9.81
CA ASP A 116 -12.80 46.69 8.42
C ASP A 116 -11.67 47.65 8.04
N LEU A 117 -10.49 47.10 7.71
CA LEU A 117 -9.47 47.82 6.94
C LEU A 117 -9.39 47.22 5.54
N ASP A 118 -10.11 47.91 4.66
CA ASP A 118 -9.95 48.08 3.22
C ASP A 118 -8.95 47.18 2.48
N TYR A 119 -9.55 46.44 1.56
CA TYR A 119 -9.02 46.09 0.24
C TYR A 119 -8.32 47.30 -0.45
N PHE A 120 -7.19 47.01 -1.10
CA PHE A 120 -6.40 47.84 -2.03
C PHE A 120 -5.31 48.77 -1.45
N TYR A 121 -4.06 48.33 -1.66
CA TYR A 121 -2.79 49.06 -1.55
C TYR A 121 -2.33 49.50 -0.15
N SER A 122 -1.64 48.59 0.55
CA SER A 122 -0.43 48.96 1.26
C SER A 122 0.62 47.88 1.08
N ILE A 123 1.66 48.21 0.32
CA ILE A 123 2.95 47.52 0.41
C ILE A 123 3.51 47.98 1.76
N GLN A 124 3.15 47.26 2.83
CA GLN A 124 3.90 47.35 4.07
C GLN A 124 5.22 46.61 3.82
N GLU A 125 6.29 47.38 3.74
CA GLU A 125 7.63 46.86 3.96
C GLU A 125 7.59 46.05 5.26
N THR A 126 7.90 44.75 5.16
CA THR A 126 7.95 43.86 6.31
C THR A 126 9.03 44.33 7.26
N GLU A 127 8.64 45.10 8.27
CA GLU A 127 9.43 45.24 9.48
C GLU A 127 9.71 43.82 10.01
N ASN A 128 10.99 43.53 10.25
CA ASN A 128 11.48 42.25 10.74
C ASN A 128 10.91 41.93 12.13
N THR A 129 9.66 41.47 12.17
CA THR A 129 9.08 40.84 13.35
C THR A 129 9.73 39.47 13.52
N ALA A 130 10.33 39.23 14.68
CA ALA A 130 10.98 37.96 14.98
C ALA A 130 9.93 36.83 14.91
N VAL A 131 10.02 35.96 13.90
CA VAL A 131 9.11 34.82 13.75
C VAL A 131 9.20 33.94 14.99
N SER A 132 8.06 33.66 15.64
CA SER A 132 7.99 32.86 16.87
C SER A 132 8.53 31.45 16.64
N LEU A 133 9.10 30.84 17.69
CA LEU A 133 9.61 29.46 17.60
C LEU A 133 8.48 28.50 17.22
N GLN A 134 7.31 28.62 17.85
CA GLN A 134 6.15 27.78 17.55
C GLN A 134 5.77 27.83 16.06
N ALA A 135 5.66 29.02 15.46
CA ALA A 135 5.34 29.15 14.04
C ALA A 135 6.43 28.52 13.14
N GLN A 136 7.71 28.59 13.55
CA GLN A 136 8.78 27.90 12.84
C GLN A 136 8.66 26.38 12.94
N MET A 137 8.32 25.85 14.11
CA MET A 137 8.16 24.40 14.33
C MET A 137 6.95 23.84 13.59
N GLU A 138 5.81 24.53 13.65
CA GLU A 138 4.62 24.18 12.89
C GLU A 138 4.91 24.19 11.38
N ARG A 139 5.58 25.24 10.89
CA ARG A 139 5.98 25.31 9.47
C ARG A 139 6.97 24.20 9.10
N LEU A 140 7.91 23.89 9.99
CA LEU A 140 8.90 22.83 9.79
C LEU A 140 8.21 21.46 9.68
N ASN A 141 7.24 21.18 10.55
CA ASN A 141 6.46 19.94 10.50
C ASN A 141 5.61 19.86 9.22
N VAL A 142 4.93 20.95 8.84
CA VAL A 142 4.18 21.02 7.58
C VAL A 142 5.07 20.76 6.36
N LEU A 143 6.26 21.38 6.30
CA LEU A 143 7.22 21.14 5.22
C LEU A 143 7.73 19.70 5.21
N HIS A 144 7.99 19.11 6.38
CA HIS A 144 8.35 17.71 6.49
C HIS A 144 7.26 16.82 5.89
N VAL A 145 6.01 16.98 6.30
CA VAL A 145 4.86 16.21 5.80
C VAL A 145 4.70 16.36 4.29
N LEU A 146 4.79 17.58 3.76
CA LEU A 146 4.69 17.83 2.31
C LEU A 146 5.81 17.16 1.50
N LEU A 147 6.98 16.94 2.10
CA LEU A 147 8.14 16.34 1.44
C LEU A 147 8.20 14.82 1.60
N THR A 148 7.65 14.25 2.68
CA THR A 148 7.80 12.83 3.02
C THR A 148 6.53 12.01 2.87
N ALA A 149 5.34 12.61 2.99
CA ALA A 149 4.09 11.88 2.93
C ALA A 149 3.79 11.36 1.51
N PRO A 150 3.33 10.10 1.37
CA PRO A 150 3.07 9.49 0.06
C PRO A 150 2.00 10.22 -0.75
N ARG A 151 1.04 10.88 -0.07
CA ARG A 151 -0.02 11.70 -0.68
C ARG A 151 0.50 12.76 -1.64
N HIS A 152 1.72 13.25 -1.41
CA HIS A 152 2.31 14.38 -2.12
C HIS A 152 3.37 13.97 -3.15
N LEU A 153 3.51 12.67 -3.46
CA LEU A 153 4.50 12.17 -4.42
C LEU A 153 4.33 12.76 -5.84
N ASP A 154 3.11 13.07 -6.25
CA ASP A 154 2.81 13.67 -7.56
C ASP A 154 3.04 15.19 -7.62
N THR A 155 3.67 15.78 -6.60
CA THR A 155 4.00 17.21 -6.58
C THR A 155 5.03 17.53 -7.67
N PRO A 156 4.84 18.59 -8.49
CA PRO A 156 5.80 18.95 -9.54
C PRO A 156 7.22 19.19 -8.99
N LEU A 157 8.24 18.72 -9.71
CA LEU A 157 9.65 18.78 -9.27
C LEU A 157 10.12 20.18 -8.87
N ALA A 158 9.77 21.21 -9.65
CA ALA A 158 10.12 22.60 -9.33
C ALA A 158 9.54 23.07 -7.98
N LYS A 159 8.33 22.60 -7.63
CA LYS A 159 7.72 22.90 -6.33
C LYS A 159 8.40 22.10 -5.21
N VAL A 160 8.76 20.84 -5.46
CA VAL A 160 9.50 20.01 -4.50
C VAL A 160 10.88 20.63 -4.18
N GLU A 161 11.60 21.10 -5.18
CA GLU A 161 12.90 21.77 -4.98
C GLU A 161 12.77 23.04 -4.13
N ARG A 162 11.77 23.88 -4.42
CA ARG A 162 11.48 25.07 -3.61
C ARG A 162 11.15 24.72 -2.15
N LEU A 163 10.31 23.69 -1.93
CA LEU A 163 9.96 23.23 -0.58
C LEU A 163 11.17 22.64 0.16
N ARG A 164 12.06 21.92 -0.54
CA ARG A 164 13.31 21.39 0.05
C ARG A 164 14.25 22.51 0.48
N GLN A 165 14.38 23.55 -0.34
CA GLN A 165 15.20 24.71 0.01
C GLN A 165 14.63 25.42 1.25
N GLU A 166 13.33 25.70 1.27
CA GLU A 166 12.65 26.30 2.43
C GLU A 166 12.83 25.45 3.70
N TYR A 167 12.70 24.13 3.57
CA TYR A 167 12.89 23.19 4.68
C TYR A 167 14.32 23.21 5.23
N ARG A 168 15.34 23.22 4.36
CA ARG A 168 16.75 23.31 4.77
C ARG A 168 17.08 24.63 5.47
N GLU A 169 16.60 25.74 4.93
CA GLU A 169 16.79 27.06 5.54
C GLU A 169 16.15 27.14 6.92
N LEU A 170 14.93 26.60 7.05
CA LEU A 170 14.20 26.58 8.32
C LEU A 170 14.85 25.64 9.34
N LEU A 171 15.28 24.43 8.94
CA LEU A 171 16.05 23.51 9.78
C LEU A 171 17.28 24.20 10.37
N ARG A 172 18.04 24.93 9.54
CA ARG A 172 19.23 25.66 9.99
C ARG A 172 18.88 26.76 10.98
N ARG A 173 17.81 27.53 10.74
CA ARG A 173 17.35 28.57 11.68
C ARG A 173 16.94 28.00 13.03
N VAL A 174 16.19 26.90 13.04
CA VAL A 174 15.76 26.22 14.26
C VAL A 174 16.96 25.61 14.99
N PHE A 175 17.90 24.99 14.27
CA PHE A 175 19.15 24.47 14.85
C PHE A 175 19.97 25.56 15.53
N GLU A 176 20.17 26.71 14.87
CA GLU A 176 20.91 27.83 15.45
C GLU A 176 20.25 28.37 16.73
N ARG A 177 18.91 28.45 16.74
CA ARG A 177 18.15 28.82 17.95
C ARG A 177 18.33 27.78 19.05
N ALA A 178 18.18 26.48 18.75
CA ALA A 178 18.33 25.41 19.73
C ALA A 178 19.75 25.32 20.30
N ARG A 179 20.77 25.60 19.47
CA ARG A 179 22.19 25.63 19.87
C ARG A 179 22.49 26.77 20.84
N LEU A 180 21.92 27.95 20.59
CA LEU A 180 22.17 29.16 21.39
C LEU A 180 21.24 29.29 22.60
N ALA A 181 20.12 28.55 22.61
CA ALA A 181 19.14 28.64 23.69
C ALA A 181 19.75 28.23 25.03
N VAL A 182 19.36 28.90 26.11
CA VAL A 182 19.57 28.51 27.50
C VAL A 182 18.25 27.96 28.05
N VAL A 183 18.29 26.75 28.63
CA VAL A 183 17.08 26.04 29.08
C VAL A 183 16.44 26.80 30.23
N ASP A 184 15.12 26.98 30.16
CA ASP A 184 14.26 27.70 31.12
C ASP A 184 14.51 29.21 31.24
N GLU A 185 15.53 29.75 30.57
CA GLU A 185 15.77 31.19 30.45
C GLU A 185 15.29 31.74 29.10
N THR A 186 15.69 31.10 27.99
CA THR A 186 15.34 31.56 26.64
C THR A 186 14.39 30.62 25.92
N MET A 187 14.34 29.34 26.32
CA MET A 187 13.47 28.33 25.73
C MET A 187 13.10 27.30 26.79
N THR A 188 11.83 26.92 26.87
CA THR A 188 11.36 25.87 27.78
C THR A 188 11.95 24.52 27.40
N PHE A 189 12.05 23.62 28.38
CA PHE A 189 12.57 22.28 28.12
C PHE A 189 11.72 21.49 27.11
N ASP A 190 10.38 21.55 27.19
CA ASP A 190 9.48 20.93 26.20
C ASP A 190 9.73 21.45 24.77
N ALA A 191 9.85 22.77 24.61
CA ALA A 191 10.11 23.36 23.29
C ALA A 191 11.50 22.98 22.75
N LEU A 192 12.49 22.81 23.64
CA LEU A 192 13.81 22.31 23.28
C LEU A 192 13.74 20.85 22.81
N LEU A 193 13.01 19.99 23.52
CA LEU A 193 12.83 18.58 23.18
C LEU A 193 12.11 18.43 21.83
N TYR A 194 10.99 19.12 21.62
CA TYR A 194 10.26 19.07 20.37
C TYR A 194 11.09 19.64 19.19
N SER A 195 11.92 20.66 19.45
CA SER A 195 12.86 21.19 18.44
C SER A 195 13.87 20.14 18.03
N TRP A 196 14.51 19.48 18.99
CA TRP A 196 15.46 18.42 18.71
C TRP A 196 14.82 17.18 18.08
N PHE A 197 13.59 16.87 18.45
CA PHE A 197 12.80 15.81 17.83
C PHE A 197 12.64 16.06 16.31
N LEU A 198 12.22 17.25 15.91
CA LEU A 198 12.10 17.61 14.50
C LEU A 198 13.46 17.73 13.80
N LEU A 199 14.49 18.25 14.48
CA LEU A 199 15.85 18.34 13.94
C LEU A 199 16.46 16.96 13.68
N LEU A 200 16.22 15.97 14.55
CA LEU A 200 16.68 14.60 14.37
C LEU A 200 15.92 13.87 13.26
N GLN A 201 14.61 14.11 13.10
CA GLN A 201 13.87 13.64 11.94
C GLN A 201 14.43 14.22 10.63
N GLY A 202 14.89 15.47 10.66
CA GLY A 202 15.53 16.19 9.55
C GLY A 202 17.07 16.11 9.56
N ALA A 203 17.70 15.16 10.25
CA ALA A 203 19.14 15.19 10.50
C ALA A 203 19.99 15.19 9.23
N GLN A 204 19.63 14.36 8.23
CA GLN A 204 20.37 14.33 6.96
C GLN A 204 20.27 15.68 6.20
N PRO A 205 19.07 16.22 5.92
CA PRO A 205 18.95 17.56 5.31
C PRO A 205 19.62 18.69 6.10
N LEU A 206 19.64 18.59 7.43
CA LEU A 206 20.33 19.56 8.29
C LEU A 206 21.86 19.47 8.10
N LEU A 207 22.44 18.27 8.10
CA LEU A 207 23.88 18.08 7.87
C LEU A 207 24.29 18.56 6.47
N GLU A 208 23.45 18.32 5.46
CA GLU A 208 23.65 18.88 4.12
C GLU A 208 23.67 20.42 4.17
N ALA A 209 22.70 21.05 4.85
CA ALA A 209 22.62 22.51 4.98
C ALA A 209 23.76 23.14 5.81
N LEU A 210 24.34 22.39 6.77
CA LEU A 210 25.50 22.83 7.56
C LEU A 210 26.82 22.70 6.78
N THR A 211 26.87 21.87 5.74
CA THR A 211 28.08 21.57 4.95
C THR A 211 28.12 22.26 3.58
N GLU A 212 27.01 22.85 3.14
CA GLU A 212 26.89 23.61 1.88
C GLU A 212 27.85 24.82 1.82
N GLY A 213 28.58 24.98 0.70
CA GLY A 213 29.28 26.24 0.34
C GLY A 213 30.81 26.27 0.39
N GLN A 214 31.51 25.15 0.58
CA GLN A 214 32.98 25.18 0.63
C GLN A 214 33.60 23.92 -0.06
N SER A 215 34.89 23.94 -0.47
CA SER A 215 35.50 22.98 -1.43
C SER A 215 36.11 21.63 -0.93
N HIS A 216 36.00 21.23 0.35
CA HIS A 216 36.56 19.99 0.93
C HIS A 216 35.49 19.19 1.69
N ALA A 217 34.95 18.13 1.09
CA ALA A 217 33.72 17.48 1.57
C ALA A 217 33.89 16.58 2.81
N GLY A 218 35.06 15.98 3.05
CA GLY A 218 35.28 14.98 4.10
C GLY A 218 35.40 15.56 5.51
N ASP A 219 36.29 16.53 5.72
CA ASP A 219 36.52 17.14 7.04
C ASP A 219 35.30 17.94 7.53
N ARG A 220 34.48 18.48 6.62
CA ARG A 220 33.31 19.29 6.99
C ARG A 220 32.11 18.51 7.45
N LEU A 221 31.89 17.32 6.90
CA LEU A 221 30.84 16.45 7.41
C LEU A 221 31.14 16.07 8.86
N HIS A 222 32.41 15.81 9.16
CA HIS A 222 32.85 15.57 10.54
C HIS A 222 32.61 16.78 11.43
N ASP A 223 33.02 17.99 11.02
CA ASP A 223 32.78 19.22 11.79
C ASP A 223 31.29 19.51 12.02
N GLY A 224 30.44 19.27 11.01
CA GLY A 224 28.99 19.38 11.11
C GLY A 224 28.39 18.38 12.09
N ILE A 225 28.84 17.12 12.06
CA ILE A 225 28.43 16.08 13.02
C ILE A 225 28.84 16.47 14.44
N VAL A 226 30.08 16.94 14.64
CA VAL A 226 30.58 17.36 15.96
C VAL A 226 29.79 18.55 16.47
N THR A 227 29.56 19.58 15.64
CA THR A 227 28.78 20.77 16.02
C THR A 227 27.36 20.41 16.44
N MET A 228 26.69 19.55 15.67
CA MET A 228 25.34 19.09 15.99
C MET A 228 25.34 18.21 17.25
N ARG A 229 26.38 17.40 17.47
CA ARG A 229 26.52 16.57 18.67
C ARG A 229 26.75 17.40 19.93
N ASP A 230 27.64 18.40 19.87
CA ASP A 230 27.91 19.31 20.99
C ASP A 230 26.65 20.09 21.40
N ALA A 231 25.86 20.52 20.42
CA ALA A 231 24.57 21.18 20.69
C ALA A 231 23.55 20.21 21.31
N LEU A 232 23.57 18.93 20.93
CA LEU A 232 22.69 17.88 21.46
C LEU A 232 23.07 17.45 22.89
N ASP A 233 24.30 17.70 23.35
CA ASP A 233 24.68 17.41 24.74
C ASP A 233 23.88 18.28 25.74
N LYS A 234 23.46 19.49 25.33
CA LYS A 234 22.69 20.41 26.16
C LYS A 234 21.36 19.82 26.67
N PRO A 235 20.41 19.37 25.81
CA PRO A 235 19.18 18.76 26.28
C PRO A 235 19.42 17.46 27.06
N LEU A 236 20.47 16.69 26.75
CA LEU A 236 20.76 15.44 27.45
C LEU A 236 21.32 15.66 28.86
N LEU A 237 22.22 16.63 29.03
CA LEU A 237 22.72 17.04 30.35
C LEU A 237 21.59 17.58 31.22
N HIS A 238 20.74 18.44 30.66
CA HIS A 238 19.58 18.95 31.39
C HIS A 238 18.60 17.85 31.78
N ALA A 239 18.33 16.89 30.90
CA ALA A 239 17.51 15.71 31.21
C ALA A 239 18.06 14.89 32.38
N MET A 240 19.38 14.75 32.47
CA MET A 240 20.01 14.03 33.58
C MET A 240 19.81 14.75 34.93
N GLU A 241 19.98 16.07 34.95
CA GLU A 241 19.73 16.88 36.15
C GLU A 241 18.25 16.82 36.54
N TYR A 242 17.37 16.99 35.56
CA TYR A 242 15.92 16.98 35.72
C TYR A 242 15.39 15.67 36.31
N ILE A 243 15.81 14.51 35.79
CA ILE A 243 15.36 13.18 36.26
C ILE A 243 15.85 12.90 37.69
N ASN A 244 17.02 13.44 38.08
CA ASN A 244 17.58 13.25 39.41
C ASN A 244 17.06 14.29 40.43
N ALA A 245 16.45 15.38 39.97
CA ALA A 245 15.88 16.41 40.83
C ALA A 245 14.62 15.91 41.55
N LYS A 246 14.47 16.31 42.82
CA LYS A 246 13.29 15.98 43.66
C LYS A 246 12.08 16.88 43.40
N HIS A 247 12.05 17.67 42.32
CA HIS A 247 11.01 18.67 42.09
C HIS A 247 10.01 18.25 41.00
N ASN A 248 8.72 18.40 41.33
CA ASN A 248 7.53 17.91 40.63
C ASN A 248 7.11 18.76 39.41
N VAL A 249 8.04 19.22 38.57
CA VAL A 249 7.62 19.62 37.22
C VAL A 249 7.62 18.34 36.43
N GLU A 250 6.48 17.86 35.94
CA GLU A 250 6.39 16.64 35.12
C GLU A 250 6.28 17.02 33.65
N LEU A 251 7.16 16.48 32.81
CA LEU A 251 6.99 16.51 31.35
C LEU A 251 5.69 15.78 30.98
N ILE A 252 5.00 16.31 29.98
CA ILE A 252 3.89 15.58 29.33
C ILE A 252 4.43 14.32 28.61
N LEU A 253 3.51 13.42 28.25
CA LEU A 253 3.88 12.14 27.62
C LEU A 253 4.69 12.35 26.34
N GLU A 254 4.32 13.33 25.52
CA GLU A 254 5.00 13.73 24.29
C GLU A 254 6.46 14.10 24.57
N GLY A 255 6.72 14.96 25.57
CA GLY A 255 8.08 15.35 25.98
C GLY A 255 8.93 14.16 26.44
N TRP A 256 8.34 13.20 27.17
CA TRP A 256 9.04 11.94 27.52
C TRP A 256 9.37 11.09 26.29
N VAL A 257 8.44 10.98 25.35
CA VAL A 257 8.64 10.23 24.10
C VAL A 257 9.72 10.88 23.23
N GLU A 258 9.71 12.21 23.11
CA GLU A 258 10.73 12.99 22.41
C GLU A 258 12.10 12.75 23.03
N LEU A 259 12.22 12.90 24.35
CA LEU A 259 13.47 12.64 25.07
C LEU A 259 13.94 11.19 24.87
N PHE A 260 13.02 10.23 24.83
CA PHE A 260 13.37 8.83 24.59
C PHE A 260 13.87 8.59 23.15
N ASP A 261 13.28 9.23 22.13
CA ASP A 261 13.82 9.21 20.77
C ASP A 261 15.20 9.88 20.72
N LEU A 262 15.40 11.04 21.35
CA LEU A 262 16.70 11.71 21.43
C LEU A 262 17.81 10.81 22.00
N VAL A 263 17.56 10.15 23.14
CA VAL A 263 18.54 9.31 23.83
C VAL A 263 18.85 8.03 23.02
N THR A 264 17.84 7.44 22.37
CA THR A 264 18.01 6.20 21.59
C THR A 264 18.39 6.42 20.13
N HIS A 265 18.41 7.69 19.66
CA HIS A 265 18.65 7.99 18.26
C HIS A 265 20.04 7.52 17.80
N PRO A 266 20.17 6.88 16.61
CA PRO A 266 21.47 6.43 16.11
C PRO A 266 22.50 7.55 15.98
N PHE A 267 22.06 8.77 15.63
CA PHE A 267 22.95 9.93 15.56
C PHE A 267 23.59 10.25 16.92
N THR A 268 22.80 10.21 18.01
CA THR A 268 23.29 10.45 19.38
C THR A 268 24.35 9.42 19.77
N ARG A 269 24.05 8.13 19.54
CA ARG A 269 24.95 7.01 19.89
C ARG A 269 26.21 6.95 19.04
N GLN A 270 26.11 7.22 17.73
CA GLN A 270 27.25 7.15 16.81
C GLN A 270 28.08 8.44 16.80
N GLY A 271 27.46 9.60 16.96
CA GLY A 271 28.13 10.89 17.03
C GLY A 271 29.11 11.00 18.19
N GLN A 272 28.81 10.34 19.32
CA GLN A 272 29.74 10.24 20.45
C GLN A 272 31.06 9.55 20.05
N LYS A 273 31.00 8.41 19.36
CA LYS A 273 32.19 7.66 18.93
C LYS A 273 33.08 8.47 18.00
N LEU A 274 32.49 9.33 17.16
CA LEU A 274 33.23 10.19 16.24
C LEU A 274 33.93 11.34 16.97
N ARG A 275 33.32 11.91 18.02
CA ARG A 275 33.92 12.96 18.85
C ARG A 275 35.16 12.49 19.62
N GLU A 276 35.09 11.29 20.19
CA GLU A 276 36.16 10.66 20.98
C GLU A 276 37.44 10.39 20.15
N SER A 277 37.38 10.48 18.81
CA SER A 277 38.54 10.28 17.93
C SER A 277 39.48 11.49 17.79
N LYS A 278 39.07 12.69 18.19
CA LYS A 278 39.87 13.94 18.09
C LYS A 278 39.89 14.82 19.34
N SER A 279 38.95 14.63 20.28
CA SER A 279 38.83 15.41 21.53
C SER A 279 39.22 14.55 22.72
N GLU A 280 39.78 15.15 23.79
CA GLU A 280 39.88 14.48 25.08
C GLU A 280 38.49 13.93 25.46
N PRO A 281 38.38 12.65 25.83
CA PRO A 281 37.10 12.04 26.15
C PRO A 281 36.51 12.73 27.37
N CYS A 282 35.32 13.32 27.22
CA CYS A 282 34.49 13.64 28.36
C CYS A 282 33.98 12.30 28.95
N HIS A 283 34.82 11.67 29.77
CA HIS A 283 34.61 10.34 30.37
C HIS A 283 33.31 10.24 31.21
N ALA A 284 32.65 11.36 31.50
CA ALA A 284 31.45 11.41 32.31
C ALA A 284 30.17 10.96 31.59
N PHE A 285 30.08 10.99 30.25
CA PHE A 285 28.81 10.74 29.56
C PHE A 285 28.58 9.26 29.18
N ALA A 286 29.65 8.50 28.87
CA ALA A 286 29.52 7.14 28.32
C ALA A 286 28.89 6.11 29.28
N THR A 287 29.32 6.09 30.54
CA THR A 287 28.75 5.21 31.60
C THR A 287 27.42 5.71 32.15
N VAL A 288 27.09 6.99 31.90
CA VAL A 288 25.88 7.64 32.43
C VAL A 288 24.74 7.64 31.41
N ALA A 289 25.04 7.56 30.11
CA ALA A 289 24.05 7.47 29.04
C ALA A 289 23.16 6.21 29.12
N GLU A 290 23.72 5.06 29.51
CA GLU A 290 22.94 3.83 29.73
C GLU A 290 21.98 3.96 30.91
N GLN A 291 22.40 4.64 31.98
CA GLN A 291 21.54 4.92 33.13
C GLN A 291 20.44 5.93 32.80
N LEU A 292 20.73 6.91 31.94
CA LEU A 292 19.76 7.87 31.45
C LEU A 292 18.68 7.19 30.59
N GLU A 293 19.08 6.32 29.65
CA GLU A 293 18.15 5.59 28.79
C GLU A 293 17.15 4.77 29.59
N GLN A 294 17.62 3.99 30.57
CA GLN A 294 16.75 3.19 31.42
C GLN A 294 15.75 4.06 32.18
N LYS A 295 16.23 5.13 32.82
CA LYS A 295 15.36 6.04 33.59
C LYS A 295 14.33 6.74 32.71
N VAL A 296 14.71 7.17 31.51
CA VAL A 296 13.79 7.79 30.54
C VAL A 296 12.75 6.78 30.08
N MET A 297 13.15 5.54 29.79
CA MET A 297 12.21 4.47 29.43
C MET A 297 11.18 4.23 30.55
N ASP A 298 11.64 4.09 31.80
CA ASP A 298 10.77 3.82 32.95
C ASP A 298 9.79 4.98 33.21
N ARG A 299 10.26 6.23 33.07
CA ARG A 299 9.40 7.43 33.18
C ARG A 299 8.39 7.51 32.04
N THR A 300 8.82 7.25 30.80
CA THR A 300 7.93 7.25 29.63
C THR A 300 6.81 6.20 29.78
N MET A 301 7.15 4.99 30.25
CA MET A 301 6.18 3.92 30.44
C MET A 301 5.25 4.17 31.63
N THR A 302 5.72 4.86 32.67
CA THR A 302 4.89 5.33 33.79
C THR A 302 3.90 6.40 33.33
N ALA A 303 4.36 7.44 32.63
CA ALA A 303 3.51 8.49 32.08
C ALA A 303 2.45 7.93 31.12
N LEU A 304 2.84 6.96 30.28
CA LEU A 304 1.90 6.25 29.41
C LEU A 304 0.84 5.50 30.23
N ALA A 305 1.24 4.81 31.30
CA ALA A 305 0.30 4.07 32.14
C ALA A 305 -0.71 5.01 32.82
N GLU A 306 -0.25 6.16 33.32
CA GLU A 306 -1.10 7.18 33.94
C GLU A 306 -2.10 7.75 32.92
N ARG A 307 -1.63 8.11 31.73
CA ARG A 307 -2.48 8.62 30.65
C ARG A 307 -3.57 7.63 30.22
N MET A 308 -3.25 6.33 30.25
CA MET A 308 -4.21 5.27 29.92
C MET A 308 -5.27 5.03 31.01
N ILE A 309 -5.00 5.43 32.26
CA ILE A 309 -5.98 5.35 33.36
C ILE A 309 -6.99 6.50 33.27
N THR A 310 -6.54 7.68 32.84
CA THR A 310 -7.34 8.90 32.68
C THR A 310 -7.94 9.04 31.27
N ASP A 311 -8.23 7.94 30.58
CA ASP A 311 -8.76 7.94 29.21
C ASP A 311 -10.17 8.57 29.17
N ASP A 312 -10.23 9.89 28.96
CA ASP A 312 -11.47 10.68 28.85
C ASP A 312 -12.15 10.52 27.46
N GLY A 313 -11.67 9.59 26.62
CA GLY A 313 -12.12 9.42 25.24
C GLY A 313 -11.46 10.35 24.22
N THR A 314 -10.41 11.08 24.64
CA THR A 314 -9.53 11.86 23.75
C THR A 314 -8.45 10.98 23.13
N GLU A 315 -7.83 11.43 22.05
CA GLU A 315 -6.69 10.73 21.45
C GLU A 315 -5.54 10.62 22.48
N LEU A 316 -5.11 9.39 22.77
CA LEU A 316 -4.12 9.11 23.82
C LEU A 316 -2.74 9.70 23.50
N LEU A 317 -2.33 9.60 22.24
CA LEU A 317 -1.07 10.09 21.68
C LEU A 317 -1.22 10.13 20.16
N ASP A 318 -0.69 11.15 19.49
CA ASP A 318 -0.72 11.21 18.04
C ASP A 318 0.14 10.12 17.38
N ALA A 319 -0.12 9.88 16.10
CA ALA A 319 0.57 8.84 15.34
C ALA A 319 2.09 9.06 15.22
N GLN A 320 2.56 10.31 15.17
CA GLN A 320 3.99 10.64 15.02
C GLN A 320 4.75 10.25 16.29
N HIS A 321 4.24 10.65 17.47
CA HIS A 321 4.84 10.28 18.76
C HIS A 321 4.68 8.80 19.08
N MET A 322 3.55 8.17 18.76
CA MET A 322 3.41 6.71 18.86
C MET A 322 4.49 5.99 18.03
N CYS A 323 4.71 6.45 16.80
CA CYS A 323 5.74 5.90 15.93
C CYS A 323 7.15 6.13 16.49
N ALA A 324 7.42 7.29 17.09
CA ALA A 324 8.69 7.59 17.75
C ALA A 324 8.92 6.64 18.93
N LEU A 325 7.96 6.53 19.85
CA LEU A 325 8.02 5.65 21.02
C LEU A 325 8.38 4.21 20.63
N LEU A 326 7.64 3.61 19.68
CA LEU A 326 7.87 2.22 19.27
C LEU A 326 9.21 2.02 18.56
N ARG A 327 9.69 3.01 17.81
CA ARG A 327 11.04 2.97 17.22
C ARG A 327 12.11 3.05 18.30
N SER A 328 11.95 3.92 19.29
CA SER A 328 12.85 4.05 20.44
C SER A 328 12.91 2.76 21.25
N MET A 329 11.76 2.14 21.52
CA MET A 329 11.68 0.80 22.13
C MET A 329 12.48 -0.24 21.33
N ALA A 330 12.31 -0.27 20.01
CA ALA A 330 13.02 -1.22 19.13
C ALA A 330 14.54 -0.96 19.05
N ARG A 331 14.98 0.28 19.30
CA ARG A 331 16.40 0.68 19.32
C ARG A 331 17.03 0.53 20.71
N SER A 332 16.22 0.47 21.76
CA SER A 332 16.69 0.50 23.13
C SER A 332 17.63 -0.68 23.43
N SER A 333 18.69 -0.41 24.17
CA SER A 333 19.60 -1.43 24.70
C SER A 333 19.11 -2.02 26.01
N CYS A 334 18.12 -1.38 26.64
CA CYS A 334 17.54 -1.79 27.90
C CYS A 334 16.73 -3.08 27.77
N VAL A 335 16.70 -3.87 28.85
CA VAL A 335 15.82 -5.04 28.92
C VAL A 335 14.39 -4.53 29.07
N MET A 336 13.60 -4.71 28.02
CA MET A 336 12.20 -4.31 28.04
C MET A 336 11.35 -5.27 28.85
N GLU A 337 10.64 -4.72 29.83
CA GLU A 337 9.61 -5.47 30.52
C GLU A 337 8.48 -5.86 29.56
N GLU A 338 7.90 -7.03 29.81
CA GLU A 338 6.74 -7.49 29.06
C GLU A 338 5.54 -6.57 29.23
N SER A 339 5.39 -5.95 30.41
CA SER A 339 4.36 -4.97 30.72
C SER A 339 4.39 -3.78 29.74
N SER A 340 5.59 -3.27 29.43
CA SER A 340 5.81 -2.16 28.51
C SER A 340 5.42 -2.51 27.08
N LEU A 341 5.74 -3.73 26.63
CA LEU A 341 5.32 -4.19 25.30
C LEU A 341 3.79 -4.34 25.20
N GLN A 342 3.12 -4.80 26.27
CA GLN A 342 1.66 -4.88 26.32
C GLN A 342 1.00 -3.48 26.27
N ARG A 343 1.56 -2.50 27.00
CA ARG A 343 1.09 -1.10 26.94
C ARG A 343 1.26 -0.53 25.54
N ALA A 344 2.41 -0.75 24.90
CA ALA A 344 2.67 -0.28 23.55
C ALA A 344 1.73 -0.92 22.50
N ALA A 345 1.40 -2.22 22.65
CA ALA A 345 0.41 -2.88 21.81
C ALA A 345 -0.99 -2.26 21.98
N LEU A 346 -1.41 -1.98 23.23
CA LEU A 346 -2.70 -1.35 23.50
C LEU A 346 -2.76 0.10 23.01
N LEU A 347 -1.69 0.88 23.17
CA LEU A 347 -1.57 2.22 22.59
C LEU A 347 -1.73 2.16 21.06
N THR A 348 -1.00 1.26 20.41
CA THR A 348 -1.07 1.07 18.94
C THR A 348 -2.48 0.74 18.48
N ARG A 349 -3.16 -0.13 19.23
CA ARG A 349 -4.56 -0.48 18.96
C ARG A 349 -5.47 0.73 19.08
N LYS A 350 -5.39 1.50 20.17
CA LYS A 350 -6.26 2.66 20.43
C LYS A 350 -6.09 3.76 19.39
N VAL A 351 -4.85 4.12 19.05
CA VAL A 351 -4.57 5.10 17.99
C VAL A 351 -5.08 4.59 16.63
N GLY A 352 -4.85 3.30 16.32
CA GLY A 352 -5.40 2.68 15.11
C GLY A 352 -6.93 2.66 15.06
N GLU A 353 -7.61 2.44 16.19
CA GLU A 353 -9.07 2.52 16.32
C GLU A 353 -9.57 3.95 16.06
N GLY A 354 -8.87 4.97 16.56
CA GLY A 354 -9.18 6.38 16.32
C GLY A 354 -9.10 6.76 14.83
N ILE A 355 -7.98 6.45 14.17
CA ILE A 355 -7.79 6.71 12.73
C ILE A 355 -8.84 5.93 11.91
N LEU A 356 -9.08 4.67 12.27
CA LEU A 356 -10.09 3.84 11.61
C LEU A 356 -11.51 4.41 11.78
N ALA A 357 -11.85 4.95 12.94
CA ALA A 357 -13.15 5.57 13.19
C ALA A 357 -13.35 6.80 12.28
N THR A 358 -12.32 7.64 12.13
CA THR A 358 -12.32 8.78 11.21
C THR A 358 -12.48 8.34 9.76
N LEU A 359 -11.81 7.27 9.33
CA LEU A 359 -11.97 6.74 7.97
C LEU A 359 -13.37 6.14 7.76
N LYS A 360 -13.89 5.39 8.74
CA LYS A 360 -15.22 4.78 8.70
C LYS A 360 -16.33 5.83 8.63
N SER A 361 -16.22 6.95 9.34
CA SER A 361 -17.24 8.00 9.31
C SER A 361 -17.41 8.60 7.92
N VAL A 362 -16.32 8.76 7.16
CA VAL A 362 -16.34 9.29 5.79
C VAL A 362 -17.03 8.33 4.81
N VAL A 363 -16.85 7.02 4.98
CA VAL A 363 -17.38 5.98 4.07
C VAL A 363 -18.58 5.22 4.64
N ALA A 364 -19.18 5.75 5.72
CA ALA A 364 -20.26 5.10 6.45
C ALA A 364 -21.48 4.83 5.55
N PRO A 365 -22.12 3.65 5.69
CA PRO A 365 -23.33 3.34 4.95
C PRO A 365 -24.46 4.31 5.32
N SER A 366 -25.14 4.83 4.29
CA SER A 366 -26.35 5.64 4.43
C SER A 366 -27.47 4.83 5.09
N LEU A 367 -28.40 5.51 5.77
CA LEU A 367 -29.48 4.88 6.57
C LEU A 367 -30.22 3.75 5.82
N ARG A 368 -30.52 3.97 4.53
CA ARG A 368 -31.15 2.97 3.64
C ARG A 368 -30.31 1.70 3.47
N HIS A 369 -28.99 1.83 3.38
CA HIS A 369 -28.06 0.71 3.25
C HIS A 369 -27.79 0.06 4.59
N SER A 370 -27.71 0.84 5.67
CA SER A 370 -27.51 0.34 7.03
C SER A 370 -28.63 -0.61 7.44
N MET A 371 -29.90 -0.25 7.20
CA MET A 371 -31.03 -1.15 7.46
C MET A 371 -30.95 -2.44 6.63
N ARG A 372 -30.57 -2.33 5.36
CA ARG A 372 -30.43 -3.50 4.47
C ARG A 372 -29.28 -4.42 4.91
N LEU A 373 -28.15 -3.84 5.30
CA LEU A 373 -26.99 -4.56 5.82
C LEU A 373 -27.32 -5.24 7.15
N PHE A 374 -28.09 -4.58 8.03
CA PHE A 374 -28.54 -5.16 9.29
C PHE A 374 -29.44 -6.38 9.09
N LEU A 375 -30.42 -6.28 8.18
CA LEU A 375 -31.39 -7.36 7.94
C LEU A 375 -30.84 -8.52 7.12
N LEU A 376 -29.97 -8.25 6.15
CA LEU A 376 -29.51 -9.26 5.18
C LEU A 376 -28.04 -9.65 5.40
N GLY A 377 -27.31 -8.98 6.29
CA GLY A 377 -25.86 -9.09 6.43
C GLY A 377 -25.11 -8.65 5.17
N SER A 378 -23.85 -9.09 5.04
CA SER A 378 -23.08 -9.00 3.79
C SER A 378 -23.73 -9.79 2.63
N SER A 379 -24.73 -10.63 2.93
CA SER A 379 -25.65 -11.26 1.96
C SER A 379 -26.65 -10.28 1.32
N ALA A 380 -26.70 -9.01 1.72
CA ALA A 380 -27.52 -7.96 1.11
C ALA A 380 -27.32 -7.81 -0.42
N GLN A 381 -26.12 -8.15 -0.93
CA GLN A 381 -25.82 -8.17 -2.37
C GLN A 381 -26.40 -9.40 -3.11
N ARG A 382 -26.93 -10.40 -2.40
CA ARG A 382 -27.47 -11.64 -3.00
C ARG A 382 -28.97 -11.57 -3.32
N VAL A 383 -29.74 -10.72 -2.64
CA VAL A 383 -31.21 -10.82 -2.60
C VAL A 383 -31.92 -10.18 -3.81
N ALA A 384 -31.26 -9.32 -4.58
CA ALA A 384 -31.87 -8.64 -5.74
C ALA A 384 -31.75 -9.42 -7.07
N PHE A 385 -31.65 -10.75 -7.04
CA PHE A 385 -31.67 -11.56 -8.25
C PHE A 385 -32.99 -12.30 -8.36
N ASN A 386 -33.75 -11.97 -9.40
CA ASN A 386 -34.94 -12.68 -9.84
C ASN A 386 -34.73 -14.20 -9.71
N THR A 387 -35.73 -14.87 -9.14
CA THR A 387 -35.79 -16.32 -8.95
C THR A 387 -35.48 -17.12 -10.22
N ASP A 388 -35.67 -16.54 -11.41
CA ASP A 388 -35.40 -17.19 -12.70
C ASP A 388 -33.93 -17.10 -13.18
N GLU A 389 -33.11 -16.17 -12.68
CA GLU A 389 -31.65 -16.13 -12.95
C GLU A 389 -30.83 -16.88 -11.89
N SER A 390 -31.48 -17.34 -10.82
CA SER A 390 -30.84 -17.96 -9.66
C SER A 390 -30.07 -19.26 -9.98
N ILE A 391 -30.38 -19.92 -11.10
CA ILE A 391 -29.69 -21.14 -11.55
C ILE A 391 -28.35 -20.81 -12.25
N ARG A 392 -28.24 -19.67 -12.95
CA ARG A 392 -26.98 -19.23 -13.60
C ARG A 392 -26.12 -18.36 -12.67
N GLY A 393 -26.73 -17.59 -11.76
CA GLY A 393 -26.03 -16.69 -10.83
C GLY A 393 -25.24 -17.40 -9.71
N ARG A 394 -25.61 -18.64 -9.34
CA ARG A 394 -24.85 -19.44 -8.33
C ARG A 394 -23.43 -19.77 -8.76
N TYR A 395 -23.12 -19.73 -10.06
CA TYR A 395 -21.85 -20.19 -10.62
C TYR A 395 -20.88 -19.07 -11.02
N MET A 396 -21.27 -17.79 -10.98
CA MET A 396 -20.32 -16.71 -11.22
C MET A 396 -19.58 -16.35 -9.94
N PRO A 397 -18.25 -16.54 -9.89
CA PRO A 397 -17.46 -16.17 -8.72
C PRO A 397 -17.51 -14.65 -8.55
N ARG A 398 -18.08 -14.18 -7.43
CA ARG A 398 -18.04 -12.76 -7.03
C ARG A 398 -16.94 -12.53 -6.01
N PRO A 399 -16.28 -11.36 -6.03
CA PRO A 399 -15.37 -10.96 -4.97
C PRO A 399 -16.05 -11.01 -3.60
N VAL A 400 -15.33 -11.48 -2.58
CA VAL A 400 -15.82 -11.48 -1.19
C VAL A 400 -15.83 -10.05 -0.66
N VAL A 401 -16.96 -9.64 -0.08
CA VAL A 401 -17.08 -8.39 0.67
C VAL A 401 -16.41 -8.58 2.01
N LEU A 402 -15.29 -7.89 2.23
CA LEU A 402 -14.57 -7.89 3.50
C LEU A 402 -15.18 -6.88 4.46
N ASP A 403 -15.32 -5.64 3.97
CA ASP A 403 -15.69 -4.49 4.75
C ASP A 403 -16.89 -3.79 4.08
N PRO A 404 -18.07 -3.74 4.73
CA PRO A 404 -19.24 -3.08 4.17
C PRO A 404 -19.05 -1.55 4.17
N CYS A 405 -19.42 -0.90 3.07
CA CYS A 405 -19.42 0.56 2.94
C CYS A 405 -20.64 1.03 2.13
N ASP A 406 -20.86 2.35 2.08
CA ASP A 406 -21.87 2.95 1.20
C ASP A 406 -21.53 2.67 -0.28
N PRO A 407 -22.52 2.62 -1.21
CA PRO A 407 -22.27 2.69 -2.64
C PRO A 407 -21.49 3.95 -3.05
N PRO A 408 -20.86 3.93 -4.23
CA PRO A 408 -20.13 5.09 -4.75
C PRO A 408 -21.04 6.32 -4.83
N SER A 409 -20.60 7.41 -4.20
CA SER A 409 -21.32 8.69 -4.14
C SER A 409 -20.47 9.88 -4.62
N GLY A 410 -19.34 9.60 -5.25
CA GLY A 410 -18.33 10.59 -5.64
C GLY A 410 -16.99 10.31 -4.97
N VAL A 411 -15.96 11.01 -5.44
CA VAL A 411 -14.65 11.00 -4.78
C VAL A 411 -14.74 11.81 -3.49
N LYS A 412 -14.41 11.17 -2.37
CA LYS A 412 -14.38 11.79 -1.04
C LYS A 412 -12.94 12.19 -0.71
N ASN A 413 -12.78 13.29 0.02
CA ASN A 413 -11.49 13.66 0.57
C ASN A 413 -11.27 12.99 1.93
N PRO A 414 -10.07 12.47 2.22
CA PRO A 414 -9.77 11.91 3.53
C PRO A 414 -9.66 13.05 4.54
N VAL A 415 -10.24 12.83 5.73
CA VAL A 415 -10.20 13.79 6.85
C VAL A 415 -8.91 13.64 7.68
N ILE A 416 -8.21 12.51 7.52
CA ILE A 416 -6.94 12.20 8.18
C ILE A 416 -5.77 13.02 7.60
N ALA A 417 -4.76 13.30 8.44
CA ALA A 417 -3.50 13.90 7.98
C ALA A 417 -2.78 13.01 6.95
N ALA A 418 -1.86 13.60 6.19
CA ALA A 418 -1.22 12.95 5.05
C ALA A 418 -0.23 11.83 5.44
N ASP A 419 0.28 11.88 6.66
CA ASP A 419 1.34 11.04 7.22
C ASP A 419 0.85 10.12 8.35
N GLU A 420 -0.36 10.31 8.90
CA GLU A 420 -0.95 9.48 9.96
C GLU A 420 -0.88 7.97 9.65
N VAL A 421 -1.34 7.57 8.47
CA VAL A 421 -1.34 6.16 8.03
C VAL A 421 0.09 5.63 7.89
N LEU A 422 1.01 6.48 7.44
CA LEU A 422 2.43 6.14 7.30
C LEU A 422 3.05 5.88 8.67
N HIS A 423 2.83 6.78 9.62
CA HIS A 423 3.31 6.67 11.00
C HIS A 423 2.73 5.46 11.71
N ALA A 424 1.43 5.22 11.61
CA ALA A 424 0.78 4.03 12.15
C ALA A 424 1.34 2.72 11.55
N THR A 425 1.64 2.69 10.25
CA THR A 425 2.29 1.54 9.60
C THR A 425 3.72 1.33 10.14
N CYS A 426 4.49 2.41 10.29
CA CYS A 426 5.84 2.33 10.84
C CYS A 426 5.87 1.90 12.31
N ALA A 427 4.92 2.37 13.11
CA ALA A 427 4.67 1.91 14.47
C ALA A 427 4.39 0.39 14.50
N GLY A 428 3.48 -0.08 13.65
CA GLY A 428 3.17 -1.51 13.51
C GLY A 428 4.40 -2.37 13.15
N ILE A 429 5.27 -1.90 12.24
CA ILE A 429 6.55 -2.57 11.91
C ILE A 429 7.44 -2.68 13.15
N ALA A 430 7.61 -1.57 13.88
CA ALA A 430 8.46 -1.54 15.06
C ALA A 430 7.92 -2.42 16.20
N LEU A 431 6.59 -2.50 16.36
CA LEU A 431 5.92 -3.41 17.29
C LEU A 431 6.12 -4.88 16.89
N LEU A 432 5.91 -5.21 15.61
CA LEU A 432 6.06 -6.58 15.08
C LEU A 432 7.48 -7.12 15.28
N ARG A 433 8.51 -6.30 15.09
CA ARG A 433 9.91 -6.70 15.33
C ARG A 433 10.20 -7.11 16.78
N GLN A 434 9.42 -6.61 17.73
CA GLN A 434 9.57 -6.95 19.15
C GLN A 434 8.80 -8.24 19.53
N THR A 435 7.86 -8.70 18.69
CA THR A 435 7.02 -9.89 18.97
C THR A 435 7.79 -11.21 19.06
N VAL A 436 8.98 -11.27 18.46
CA VAL A 436 9.84 -12.47 18.50
C VAL A 436 10.23 -12.82 19.93
N ARG A 437 10.36 -11.81 20.81
CA ARG A 437 10.77 -11.94 22.22
C ARG A 437 9.60 -11.98 23.19
N ALA A 438 8.37 -11.85 22.71
CA ALA A 438 7.17 -11.72 23.54
C ALA A 438 6.60 -13.08 23.97
N SER A 439 6.00 -13.15 25.16
CA SER A 439 5.23 -14.32 25.59
C SER A 439 4.01 -14.57 24.69
N PRO A 440 3.41 -15.77 24.72
CA PRO A 440 2.19 -16.06 23.97
C PRO A 440 1.03 -15.10 24.26
N VAL A 441 0.89 -14.65 25.52
CA VAL A 441 -0.19 -13.72 25.92
C VAL A 441 0.02 -12.34 25.31
N THR A 442 1.25 -11.83 25.37
CA THR A 442 1.59 -10.54 24.77
C THR A 442 1.50 -10.57 23.25
N ARG A 443 1.87 -11.71 22.63
CA ARG A 443 1.69 -11.92 21.19
C ARG A 443 0.23 -11.80 20.75
N LEU A 444 -0.73 -12.32 21.52
CA LEU A 444 -2.16 -12.14 21.21
C LEU A 444 -2.57 -10.67 21.24
N LYS A 445 -2.11 -9.89 22.22
CA LYS A 445 -2.38 -8.44 22.26
C LYS A 445 -1.77 -7.70 21.06
N VAL A 446 -0.59 -8.11 20.61
CA VAL A 446 0.01 -7.55 19.39
C VAL A 446 -0.78 -7.95 18.15
N VAL A 447 -1.29 -9.18 18.08
CA VAL A 447 -2.19 -9.61 17.00
C VAL A 447 -3.42 -8.70 16.94
N ASP A 448 -4.08 -8.43 18.08
CA ASP A 448 -5.24 -7.52 18.12
C ASP A 448 -4.90 -6.12 17.59
N ALA A 449 -3.75 -5.57 17.98
CA ALA A 449 -3.30 -4.26 17.50
C ALA A 449 -3.02 -4.27 15.99
N VAL A 450 -2.38 -5.33 15.49
CA VAL A 450 -2.05 -5.53 14.08
C VAL A 450 -3.31 -5.71 13.23
N ASP A 451 -4.34 -6.37 13.76
CA ASP A 451 -5.62 -6.57 13.08
C ASP A 451 -6.35 -5.23 12.89
N VAL A 452 -6.33 -4.37 13.91
CA VAL A 452 -6.84 -2.99 13.80
C VAL A 452 -6.04 -2.20 12.77
N LEU A 453 -4.70 -2.25 12.79
CA LEU A 453 -3.87 -1.57 11.80
C LEU A 453 -4.15 -2.09 10.38
N LEU A 454 -4.32 -3.41 10.20
CA LEU A 454 -4.62 -4.01 8.91
C LEU A 454 -5.98 -3.56 8.39
N LEU A 455 -6.97 -3.47 9.27
CA LEU A 455 -8.30 -2.94 8.95
C LEU A 455 -8.24 -1.44 8.62
N MET A 456 -7.52 -0.64 9.41
CA MET A 456 -7.25 0.77 9.11
C MET A 456 -6.64 0.94 7.72
N LEU A 457 -5.63 0.14 7.38
CA LEU A 457 -4.99 0.14 6.06
C LEU A 457 -5.94 -0.32 4.94
N SER A 458 -6.91 -1.20 5.22
CA SER A 458 -7.92 -1.63 4.23
C SER A 458 -8.89 -0.49 3.86
N TYR A 459 -9.13 0.45 4.78
CA TYR A 459 -9.96 1.64 4.59
C TYR A 459 -9.19 2.84 4.04
N ALA A 460 -7.91 3.00 4.40
CA ALA A 460 -7.08 4.13 3.98
C ALA A 460 -7.04 4.26 2.45
N PRO A 461 -6.96 5.49 1.89
CA PRO A 461 -6.88 5.69 0.44
C PRO A 461 -5.54 5.18 -0.12
N ASN A 462 -5.53 4.82 -1.41
CA ASN A 462 -4.34 4.21 -2.03
C ASN A 462 -3.13 5.16 -2.08
N TYR A 463 -3.35 6.47 -2.24
CA TYR A 463 -2.27 7.46 -2.29
C TYR A 463 -1.65 7.79 -0.91
N ASP A 464 -2.27 7.36 0.20
CA ASP A 464 -1.67 7.48 1.54
C ASP A 464 -0.86 6.23 1.92
N LEU A 465 -0.90 5.17 1.10
CA LEU A 465 -0.17 3.93 1.35
C LEU A 465 1.25 3.99 0.80
N GLY A 466 2.22 4.08 1.70
CA GLY A 466 3.62 3.93 1.34
C GLY A 466 4.01 2.49 1.05
N ILE A 467 3.94 2.02 -0.21
CA ILE A 467 5.12 1.41 -0.84
C ILE A 467 5.89 0.38 0.00
N ARG A 468 7.14 0.80 0.22
CA ARG A 468 8.13 0.18 1.09
C ARG A 468 7.60 -0.18 2.47
N ASN A 469 6.88 0.72 3.14
CA ASN A 469 6.46 0.53 4.52
C ASN A 469 5.34 -0.50 4.61
N THR A 470 4.34 -0.45 3.73
CA THR A 470 3.27 -1.45 3.68
C THR A 470 3.82 -2.84 3.34
N ALA A 471 4.74 -2.94 2.36
CA ALA A 471 5.40 -4.20 2.04
C ALA A 471 6.24 -4.74 3.22
N THR A 472 7.00 -3.86 3.90
CA THR A 472 7.79 -4.23 5.09
C THR A 472 6.88 -4.71 6.21
N PHE A 473 5.78 -4.01 6.50
CA PHE A 473 4.78 -4.39 7.50
C PHE A 473 4.26 -5.81 7.26
N VAL A 474 3.87 -6.13 6.02
CA VAL A 474 3.43 -7.49 5.68
C VAL A 474 4.56 -8.52 5.85
N CYS A 475 5.80 -8.19 5.48
CA CYS A 475 6.94 -9.09 5.70
C CYS A 475 7.12 -9.40 7.20
N GLU A 476 7.11 -8.37 8.06
CA GLU A 476 7.22 -8.56 9.51
C GLU A 476 6.04 -9.36 10.09
N MET A 477 4.82 -9.21 9.56
CA MET A 477 3.66 -10.02 9.97
C MET A 477 3.83 -11.51 9.65
N MET A 478 4.42 -11.82 8.49
CA MET A 478 4.66 -13.19 8.04
C MET A 478 5.78 -13.85 8.85
N GLU A 479 6.90 -13.16 9.03
CA GLU A 479 8.06 -13.66 9.79
C GLU A 479 7.79 -13.74 11.29
N GLY A 480 7.04 -12.77 11.84
CA GLY A 480 6.60 -12.78 13.25
C GLY A 480 5.57 -13.87 13.56
N GLY A 481 5.10 -14.63 12.56
CA GLY A 481 4.12 -15.69 12.73
C GLY A 481 2.71 -15.20 13.08
N VAL A 482 2.48 -13.88 13.08
CA VAL A 482 1.20 -13.26 13.43
C VAL A 482 0.12 -13.73 12.47
N LEU A 483 0.42 -13.77 11.16
CA LEU A 483 -0.53 -14.13 10.11
C LEU A 483 -1.17 -15.53 10.29
N GLY A 484 -0.44 -16.46 10.92
CA GLY A 484 -0.84 -17.86 11.09
C GLY A 484 -1.61 -18.19 12.36
N VAL A 485 -1.85 -17.22 13.27
CA VAL A 485 -2.61 -17.47 14.52
C VAL A 485 -4.06 -17.88 14.20
N ASP A 486 -4.57 -18.98 14.74
CA ASP A 486 -5.82 -19.59 14.28
C ASP A 486 -7.04 -18.65 14.30
N THR A 487 -7.16 -17.81 15.33
CA THR A 487 -8.22 -16.81 15.45
C THR A 487 -8.08 -15.75 14.35
N GLY A 488 -9.09 -15.64 13.47
CA GLY A 488 -9.12 -14.63 12.41
C GLY A 488 -8.10 -14.84 11.28
N ALA A 489 -7.39 -15.98 11.20
CA ALA A 489 -6.36 -16.22 10.18
C ALA A 489 -6.86 -15.99 8.74
N VAL A 490 -8.08 -16.46 8.44
CA VAL A 490 -8.69 -16.36 7.10
C VAL A 490 -8.89 -14.91 6.67
N GLU A 491 -9.44 -14.08 7.56
CA GLU A 491 -9.69 -12.66 7.29
C GLU A 491 -8.37 -11.92 7.09
N ARG A 492 -7.40 -12.17 7.97
CA ARG A 492 -6.08 -11.53 7.91
C ARG A 492 -5.32 -11.86 6.64
N HIS A 493 -5.30 -13.13 6.22
CA HIS A 493 -4.73 -13.51 4.93
C HIS A 493 -5.42 -12.79 3.78
N LEU A 494 -6.75 -12.65 3.82
CA LEU A 494 -7.50 -12.01 2.76
C LEU A 494 -7.30 -10.49 2.72
N HIS A 495 -7.25 -9.83 3.88
CA HIS A 495 -6.93 -8.41 4.00
C HIS A 495 -5.48 -8.12 3.58
N VAL A 496 -4.51 -8.96 3.93
CA VAL A 496 -3.11 -8.81 3.51
C VAL A 496 -2.98 -8.89 1.98
N VAL A 497 -3.54 -9.92 1.33
CA VAL A 497 -3.45 -10.02 -0.13
C VAL A 497 -4.26 -8.93 -0.83
N LEU A 498 -5.37 -8.47 -0.25
CA LEU A 498 -6.10 -7.31 -0.77
C LEU A 498 -5.25 -6.04 -0.66
N LEU A 499 -4.63 -5.78 0.50
CA LEU A 499 -3.78 -4.62 0.74
C LEU A 499 -2.61 -4.59 -0.25
N LEU A 500 -1.90 -5.70 -0.41
CA LEU A 500 -0.80 -5.81 -1.38
C LEU A 500 -1.29 -5.62 -2.82
N SER A 501 -2.47 -6.13 -3.18
CA SER A 501 -2.99 -6.01 -4.56
C SER A 501 -3.33 -4.58 -4.97
N ARG A 502 -3.45 -3.67 -4.01
CA ARG A 502 -3.73 -2.25 -4.22
C ARG A 502 -2.46 -1.44 -4.51
N LEU A 503 -1.28 -1.98 -4.18
CA LEU A 503 0.00 -1.29 -4.34
C LEU A 503 0.51 -1.38 -5.78
N GLN A 504 1.28 -0.38 -6.21
CA GLN A 504 1.94 -0.37 -7.52
C GLN A 504 3.44 -0.65 -7.39
N PHE A 505 3.83 -1.92 -7.25
CA PHE A 505 5.22 -2.32 -6.96
C PHE A 505 6.27 -1.78 -7.94
N SER A 506 5.88 -1.48 -9.19
CA SER A 506 6.77 -0.92 -10.22
C SER A 506 7.35 0.46 -9.87
N THR A 507 6.73 1.19 -8.94
CA THR A 507 7.18 2.52 -8.49
C THR A 507 8.08 2.43 -7.23
N CYS A 508 8.30 1.23 -6.69
CA CYS A 508 9.11 1.06 -5.50
C CYS A 508 10.60 0.92 -5.86
N ASN A 509 11.41 1.89 -5.42
CA ASN A 509 12.86 1.87 -5.66
C ASN A 509 13.62 0.88 -4.75
N ASN A 510 12.99 0.34 -3.70
CA ASN A 510 13.64 -0.54 -2.74
C ASN A 510 13.47 -2.02 -3.14
N GLN A 511 14.37 -2.50 -3.99
CA GLN A 511 14.37 -3.89 -4.47
C GLN A 511 14.58 -4.90 -3.34
N ALA A 512 15.31 -4.58 -2.29
CA ALA A 512 15.53 -5.49 -1.16
C ALA A 512 14.21 -5.88 -0.47
N VAL A 513 13.31 -4.91 -0.24
CA VAL A 513 11.99 -5.18 0.36
C VAL A 513 11.10 -5.98 -0.59
N LEU A 514 11.13 -5.69 -1.89
CA LEU A 514 10.35 -6.45 -2.87
C LEU A 514 10.84 -7.91 -2.99
N CYS A 515 12.15 -8.13 -2.96
CA CYS A 515 12.75 -9.47 -2.97
C CYS A 515 12.36 -10.24 -1.71
N ARG A 516 12.49 -9.63 -0.52
CA ARG A 516 12.04 -10.22 0.75
C ARG A 516 10.56 -10.62 0.70
N LEU A 517 9.70 -9.72 0.23
CA LEU A 517 8.28 -9.99 0.06
C LEU A 517 8.03 -11.17 -0.90
N LEU A 518 8.75 -11.23 -2.02
CA LEU A 518 8.60 -12.32 -2.99
C LEU A 518 8.94 -13.67 -2.36
N PHE A 519 10.06 -13.77 -1.64
CA PHE A 519 10.49 -15.02 -1.01
C PHE A 519 9.48 -15.52 0.02
N LEU A 520 8.95 -14.60 0.84
CA LEU A 520 7.91 -14.90 1.81
C LEU A 520 6.62 -15.35 1.12
N LEU A 521 6.18 -14.64 0.06
CA LEU A 521 4.99 -15.00 -0.69
C LEU A 521 5.13 -16.34 -1.42
N CYS A 522 6.32 -16.71 -1.91
CA CYS A 522 6.55 -18.02 -2.53
C CYS A 522 6.33 -19.17 -1.54
N SER A 523 6.50 -18.92 -0.24
CA SER A 523 6.29 -19.89 0.83
C SER A 523 4.88 -19.82 1.44
N LEU A 524 4.11 -18.76 1.15
CA LEU A 524 2.79 -18.52 1.73
C LEU A 524 1.76 -19.54 1.23
N ALA A 525 1.14 -20.24 2.17
CA ALA A 525 0.01 -21.13 1.92
C ALA A 525 -1.31 -20.48 2.38
N PRO A 526 -2.45 -20.80 1.73
CA PRO A 526 -3.73 -20.40 2.26
C PRO A 526 -4.02 -21.09 3.60
N PRO A 527 -4.83 -20.48 4.50
CA PRO A 527 -5.25 -21.10 5.76
C PRO A 527 -5.96 -22.43 5.52
N ALA A 528 -5.70 -23.43 6.37
CA ALA A 528 -6.23 -24.79 6.22
C ALA A 528 -7.77 -24.86 6.28
N SER A 529 -8.39 -23.99 7.10
CA SER A 529 -9.84 -23.92 7.31
C SER A 529 -10.58 -22.97 6.35
N CYS A 530 -9.92 -22.51 5.27
CA CYS A 530 -10.50 -21.49 4.38
C CYS A 530 -11.68 -22.01 3.55
N PRO A 531 -12.87 -21.37 3.60
CA PRO A 531 -14.01 -21.72 2.76
C PRO A 531 -13.68 -21.61 1.26
N GLU A 532 -14.33 -22.41 0.41
CA GLU A 532 -14.00 -22.50 -1.01
C GLU A 532 -14.10 -21.15 -1.75
N LEU A 533 -15.15 -20.35 -1.49
CA LEU A 533 -15.31 -19.03 -2.10
C LEU A 533 -14.18 -18.08 -1.69
N THR A 534 -13.83 -18.07 -0.40
CA THR A 534 -12.76 -17.27 0.17
C THR A 534 -11.39 -17.71 -0.37
N LEU A 535 -11.19 -19.02 -0.53
CA LEU A 535 -9.97 -19.59 -1.10
C LEU A 535 -9.80 -19.18 -2.57
N ARG A 536 -10.89 -19.16 -3.35
CA ARG A 536 -10.86 -18.68 -4.74
C ARG A 536 -10.50 -17.19 -4.82
N GLU A 537 -11.09 -16.36 -3.96
CA GLU A 537 -10.76 -14.93 -3.91
C GLU A 537 -9.31 -14.70 -3.43
N TRP A 538 -8.86 -15.45 -2.43
CA TRP A 538 -7.46 -15.44 -1.99
C TRP A 538 -6.52 -15.79 -3.13
N LYS A 539 -6.77 -16.90 -3.86
CA LYS A 539 -5.95 -17.30 -5.04
C LYS A 539 -5.94 -16.22 -6.12
N ARG A 540 -7.07 -15.55 -6.37
CA ARG A 540 -7.18 -14.46 -7.35
C ARG A 540 -6.32 -13.26 -6.95
N LEU A 541 -6.44 -12.81 -5.70
CA LEU A 541 -5.69 -11.66 -5.17
C LEU A 541 -4.20 -11.98 -5.07
N TYR A 542 -3.85 -13.13 -4.50
CA TYR A 542 -2.48 -13.64 -4.43
C TYR A 542 -1.83 -13.75 -5.81
N GLY A 543 -2.55 -14.27 -6.81
CA GLY A 543 -2.09 -14.30 -8.19
C GLY A 543 -1.85 -12.90 -8.79
N THR A 544 -2.69 -11.92 -8.44
CA THR A 544 -2.53 -10.52 -8.87
C THR A 544 -1.30 -9.88 -8.26
N VAL A 545 -1.11 -10.06 -6.95
CA VAL A 545 0.07 -9.58 -6.20
C VAL A 545 1.35 -10.18 -6.78
N MET A 546 1.39 -11.51 -6.93
CA MET A 546 2.55 -12.21 -7.48
C MET A 546 2.86 -11.74 -8.90
N HIS A 547 1.85 -11.53 -9.74
CA HIS A 547 2.06 -11.01 -11.08
C HIS A 547 2.70 -9.62 -11.06
N GLN A 548 2.15 -8.67 -10.31
CA GLN A 548 2.71 -7.31 -10.19
C GLN A 548 4.12 -7.31 -9.60
N LEU A 549 4.39 -8.16 -8.61
CA LEU A 549 5.69 -8.27 -7.96
C LEU A 549 6.73 -8.85 -8.91
N LEU A 550 6.42 -9.96 -9.58
CA LEU A 550 7.31 -10.63 -10.54
C LEU A 550 7.63 -9.74 -11.75
N THR A 551 6.72 -8.84 -12.15
CA THR A 551 6.99 -7.86 -13.21
C THR A 551 7.84 -6.67 -12.75
N SER A 552 8.05 -6.50 -11.44
CA SER A 552 8.74 -5.33 -10.85
C SER A 552 10.13 -5.67 -10.28
N VAL A 553 10.42 -6.94 -10.02
CA VAL A 553 11.71 -7.42 -9.49
C VAL A 553 12.67 -7.79 -10.61
N HIS A 554 13.97 -7.69 -10.33
CA HIS A 554 15.04 -8.05 -11.26
C HIS A 554 15.79 -9.30 -10.78
N ALA A 555 16.18 -10.20 -11.70
CA ALA A 555 16.91 -11.42 -11.36
C ALA A 555 18.23 -11.12 -10.60
N ALA A 556 18.95 -10.07 -10.99
CA ALA A 556 20.18 -9.65 -10.31
C ALA A 556 19.95 -9.27 -8.82
N ALA A 557 18.85 -8.58 -8.53
CA ALA A 557 18.47 -8.20 -7.18
C ALA A 557 18.01 -9.43 -6.37
N LEU A 558 17.25 -10.33 -6.98
CA LEU A 558 16.81 -11.58 -6.34
C LEU A 558 18.00 -12.42 -5.88
N SER A 559 18.97 -12.66 -6.77
CA SER A 559 20.18 -13.40 -6.39
C SER A 559 21.04 -12.68 -5.36
N GLY A 560 21.09 -11.34 -5.38
CA GLY A 560 21.87 -10.56 -4.41
C GLY A 560 21.26 -10.54 -3.00
N HIS A 561 19.94 -10.70 -2.89
CA HIS A 561 19.20 -10.65 -1.62
C HIS A 561 18.72 -12.02 -1.12
N TYR A 562 18.84 -13.07 -1.92
CA TYR A 562 18.47 -14.41 -1.49
C TYR A 562 19.50 -14.99 -0.52
N THR A 563 19.04 -15.32 0.68
CA THR A 563 19.85 -16.01 1.69
C THR A 563 19.30 -17.41 1.91
N CYS A 564 20.11 -18.44 1.63
CA CYS A 564 19.74 -19.82 1.92
C CYS A 564 19.69 -20.03 3.44
N GLY A 565 18.49 -20.22 3.98
CA GLY A 565 18.27 -20.71 5.33
C GLY A 565 18.42 -22.25 5.40
N PRO A 566 18.46 -22.82 6.61
CA PRO A 566 18.71 -24.26 6.81
C PRO A 566 17.63 -25.17 6.21
N ASN A 567 16.42 -24.65 5.99
CA ASN A 567 15.28 -25.38 5.41
C ASN A 567 14.76 -24.75 4.11
N SER A 568 15.47 -23.76 3.55
CA SER A 568 15.09 -23.17 2.26
C SER A 568 15.82 -23.86 1.12
N PRO A 569 15.28 -23.83 -0.11
CA PRO A 569 16.04 -24.24 -1.29
C PRO A 569 17.34 -23.46 -1.44
N GLY A 570 18.26 -23.96 -2.27
CA GLY A 570 19.59 -23.38 -2.45
C GLY A 570 19.56 -22.09 -3.25
N THR A 571 18.55 -21.91 -4.09
CA THR A 571 18.38 -20.74 -4.98
C THR A 571 16.95 -20.20 -4.97
N TRP A 572 16.77 -18.94 -5.38
CA TRP A 572 15.44 -18.34 -5.45
C TRP A 572 14.61 -18.93 -6.60
N GLU A 573 15.27 -19.42 -7.66
CA GLU A 573 14.67 -20.11 -8.79
C GLU A 573 14.02 -21.42 -8.33
N GLU A 574 14.73 -22.19 -7.50
CA GLU A 574 14.18 -23.38 -6.85
C GLU A 574 12.99 -23.04 -5.94
N LEU A 575 13.08 -21.96 -5.16
CA LEU A 575 11.97 -21.48 -4.33
C LEU A 575 10.73 -21.14 -5.15
N LEU A 576 10.91 -20.47 -6.28
CA LEU A 576 9.81 -20.06 -7.15
C LEU A 576 9.24 -21.24 -7.95
N ALA A 577 10.08 -22.18 -8.36
CA ALA A 577 9.68 -23.37 -9.11
C ALA A 577 8.88 -24.33 -8.24
N PHE A 578 9.39 -24.63 -7.03
CA PHE A 578 8.86 -25.69 -6.17
C PHE A 578 8.11 -25.16 -4.93
N GLY A 579 7.96 -23.84 -4.81
CA GLY A 579 7.17 -23.19 -3.77
C GLY A 579 5.66 -23.35 -3.94
N LYS A 580 4.90 -22.59 -3.14
CA LYS A 580 3.43 -22.62 -3.13
C LYS A 580 2.81 -21.88 -4.32
N TYR A 581 3.55 -20.98 -4.96
CA TYR A 581 3.09 -20.27 -6.15
C TYR A 581 3.26 -21.11 -7.42
N ASN A 582 2.14 -21.43 -8.09
CA ASN A 582 2.13 -22.12 -9.38
C ASN A 582 1.46 -21.26 -10.48
N GLY A 583 1.69 -19.95 -10.43
CA GLY A 583 1.14 -19.01 -11.41
C GLY A 583 2.07 -18.74 -12.60
N VAL A 584 1.74 -17.70 -13.38
CA VAL A 584 2.46 -17.33 -14.61
C VAL A 584 3.65 -16.44 -14.28
N LEU A 585 4.75 -16.62 -15.01
CA LEU A 585 5.98 -15.85 -14.86
C LEU A 585 6.24 -14.95 -16.07
N PRO A 586 6.83 -13.76 -15.87
CA PRO A 586 7.34 -12.95 -16.98
C PRO A 586 8.49 -13.67 -17.68
N LEU A 587 8.43 -13.74 -19.01
CA LEU A 587 9.48 -14.37 -19.82
C LEU A 587 10.82 -13.64 -19.68
N ALA A 588 10.80 -12.30 -19.54
CA ALA A 588 12.01 -11.50 -19.32
C ALA A 588 12.76 -11.91 -18.04
N LEU A 589 12.04 -12.12 -16.94
CA LEU A 589 12.65 -12.55 -15.68
C LEU A 589 13.33 -13.92 -15.81
N TRP A 590 12.75 -14.83 -16.60
CA TRP A 590 13.35 -16.13 -16.88
C TRP A 590 14.61 -16.02 -17.74
N TYR A 591 14.60 -15.15 -18.75
CA TYR A 591 15.78 -14.85 -19.57
C TYR A 591 16.91 -14.30 -18.72
N ASP A 592 16.65 -13.27 -17.90
CA ASP A 592 17.65 -12.66 -17.02
C ASP A 592 18.25 -13.68 -16.04
N ALA A 593 17.42 -14.59 -15.52
CA ALA A 593 17.87 -15.66 -14.64
C ALA A 593 18.80 -16.64 -15.38
N CYS A 594 18.45 -17.05 -16.61
CA CYS A 594 19.28 -17.96 -17.40
C CYS A 594 20.62 -17.31 -17.80
N GLN A 595 20.60 -16.07 -18.30
CA GLN A 595 21.80 -15.33 -18.71
C GLN A 595 22.81 -15.22 -17.57
N ARG A 596 22.35 -15.05 -16.32
CA ARG A 596 23.24 -14.97 -15.15
C ARG A 596 24.15 -16.20 -14.99
N TYR A 597 23.65 -17.40 -15.25
CA TYR A 597 24.44 -18.64 -15.14
C TYR A 597 25.31 -18.91 -16.37
N PHE A 598 24.99 -18.28 -17.49
CA PHE A 598 25.51 -18.64 -18.80
C PHE A 598 26.47 -17.60 -19.41
N ASP A 599 26.35 -16.34 -18.99
CA ASP A 599 27.17 -15.21 -19.46
C ASP A 599 28.18 -14.76 -18.38
N GLY A 600 28.03 -15.22 -17.13
CA GLY A 600 28.93 -14.92 -16.02
C GLY A 600 30.00 -16.00 -15.79
N THR A 601 31.23 -15.59 -15.49
CA THR A 601 32.37 -16.52 -15.35
C THR A 601 32.47 -17.30 -14.04
N ASN A 602 31.55 -17.16 -13.07
CA ASN A 602 31.79 -17.64 -11.69
C ASN A 602 30.59 -18.24 -10.92
N VAL A 603 29.47 -18.59 -11.54
CA VAL A 603 28.35 -19.24 -10.82
C VAL A 603 28.08 -20.64 -11.40
N PRO A 604 28.46 -21.73 -10.68
CA PRO A 604 28.15 -23.07 -11.14
C PRO A 604 26.63 -23.30 -11.11
N LEU A 605 26.08 -23.79 -12.21
CA LEU A 605 24.67 -24.18 -12.31
C LEU A 605 24.50 -25.60 -11.77
N SER A 606 23.75 -25.78 -10.68
CA SER A 606 23.41 -27.10 -10.17
C SER A 606 22.32 -27.77 -11.03
N SER A 607 22.31 -29.10 -11.07
CA SER A 607 21.25 -29.87 -11.75
C SER A 607 19.85 -29.55 -11.19
N THR A 608 19.73 -29.28 -9.88
CA THR A 608 18.45 -28.88 -9.25
C THR A 608 17.97 -27.51 -9.72
N CYS A 609 18.88 -26.54 -9.82
CA CYS A 609 18.57 -25.20 -10.32
C CYS A 609 18.23 -25.25 -11.83
N ALA A 610 18.95 -26.07 -12.61
CA ALA A 610 18.64 -26.28 -14.02
C ALA A 610 17.23 -26.87 -14.22
N ARG A 611 16.83 -27.86 -13.41
CA ARG A 611 15.45 -28.38 -13.40
C ARG A 611 14.44 -27.33 -12.97
N ALA A 612 14.77 -26.48 -12.00
CA ALA A 612 13.91 -25.37 -11.61
C ALA A 612 13.69 -24.40 -12.77
N LEU A 613 14.74 -23.98 -13.48
CA LEU A 613 14.66 -23.11 -14.66
C LEU A 613 13.85 -23.73 -15.79
N LEU A 614 13.99 -25.04 -16.05
CA LEU A 614 13.13 -25.77 -17.00
C LEU A 614 11.65 -25.70 -16.58
N SER A 615 11.35 -25.98 -15.30
CA SER A 615 9.99 -25.90 -14.77
C SER A 615 9.40 -24.49 -14.87
N LEU A 616 10.19 -23.45 -14.55
CA LEU A 616 9.78 -22.05 -14.65
C LEU A 616 9.45 -21.66 -16.10
N ARG A 617 10.20 -22.17 -17.09
CA ARG A 617 9.94 -21.88 -18.51
C ARG A 617 8.55 -22.36 -18.97
N THR A 618 8.06 -23.47 -18.43
CA THR A 618 6.71 -23.99 -18.74
C THR A 618 5.58 -23.04 -18.28
N ARG A 619 5.88 -22.16 -17.32
CA ARG A 619 4.95 -21.19 -16.73
C ARG A 619 5.05 -19.81 -17.36
N CYS A 620 5.99 -19.59 -18.26
CA CYS A 620 6.18 -18.31 -18.95
C CYS A 620 5.16 -18.12 -20.09
N ARG A 621 4.73 -16.89 -20.33
CA ARG A 621 3.86 -16.53 -21.48
C ARG A 621 4.46 -15.39 -22.29
N TYR A 622 4.27 -15.44 -23.61
CA TYR A 622 4.68 -14.39 -24.52
C TYR A 622 3.77 -13.15 -24.39
N PRO A 623 4.31 -11.94 -24.16
CA PRO A 623 3.53 -10.70 -24.15
C PRO A 623 3.17 -10.35 -25.60
N GLY A 624 1.98 -10.75 -26.07
CA GLY A 624 1.52 -10.37 -27.42
C GLY A 624 0.47 -11.26 -28.08
N LYS A 625 0.23 -12.49 -27.62
CA LYS A 625 -0.84 -13.37 -28.17
C LYS A 625 -2.04 -13.48 -27.23
N GLY A 626 -2.63 -12.33 -26.92
CA GLY A 626 -4.01 -12.25 -26.44
C GLY A 626 -4.99 -12.35 -27.61
N GLY A 627 -5.05 -13.51 -28.28
CA GLY A 627 -5.91 -13.67 -29.46
C GLY A 627 -6.08 -15.11 -29.90
N PHE A 628 -7.27 -15.67 -29.67
CA PHE A 628 -7.85 -16.82 -30.37
C PHE A 628 -7.08 -18.15 -30.40
N ALA A 629 -6.50 -18.59 -29.28
CA ALA A 629 -6.39 -20.04 -29.08
C ALA A 629 -7.80 -20.59 -28.82
N ARG A 630 -8.33 -21.39 -29.77
CA ARG A 630 -9.60 -22.11 -29.63
C ARG A 630 -9.70 -22.73 -28.23
N ARG A 631 -10.89 -22.62 -27.64
CA ARG A 631 -11.32 -23.12 -26.32
C ARG A 631 -11.28 -24.66 -26.18
N THR A 632 -10.32 -25.32 -26.81
CA THR A 632 -10.15 -26.78 -26.79
C THR A 632 -8.85 -27.09 -26.06
N ALA A 633 -8.99 -27.76 -24.92
CA ALA A 633 -7.97 -28.25 -23.99
C ALA A 633 -7.29 -27.20 -23.09
N VAL A 634 -7.67 -27.25 -21.81
CA VAL A 634 -7.02 -26.62 -20.64
C VAL A 634 -5.53 -27.03 -20.49
N TYR A 635 -5.04 -27.97 -21.31
CA TYR A 635 -3.71 -28.55 -21.24
C TYR A 635 -2.69 -27.97 -22.25
N SER A 636 -3.11 -27.09 -23.16
CA SER A 636 -2.21 -26.48 -24.15
C SER A 636 -1.76 -25.09 -23.71
N LYS A 637 -0.91 -25.00 -22.67
CA LYS A 637 -0.31 -23.72 -22.26
C LYS A 637 0.91 -23.30 -23.11
N CYS A 638 1.46 -24.18 -23.95
CA CYS A 638 2.65 -23.95 -24.79
C CYS A 638 2.39 -24.14 -26.30
N ALA A 639 1.25 -23.68 -26.85
CA ALA A 639 0.98 -23.72 -28.31
C ALA A 639 1.37 -22.43 -29.06
N SER A 640 2.26 -21.61 -28.50
CA SER A 640 2.92 -20.52 -29.22
C SER A 640 4.26 -21.02 -29.78
N PRO A 641 4.68 -20.61 -30.99
CA PRO A 641 6.01 -20.94 -31.49
C PRO A 641 7.06 -20.45 -30.48
N LEU A 642 7.95 -21.35 -30.07
CA LEU A 642 9.11 -21.00 -29.25
C LEU A 642 10.06 -20.14 -30.08
N ASP A 643 10.59 -19.12 -29.45
CA ASP A 643 11.73 -18.35 -29.93
C ASP A 643 13.01 -19.17 -29.81
N PHE A 644 13.90 -18.98 -30.79
CA PHE A 644 15.12 -19.76 -30.88
C PHE A 644 16.06 -19.51 -29.70
N ASP A 645 16.07 -18.30 -29.13
CA ASP A 645 16.86 -17.97 -27.94
C ASP A 645 16.42 -18.80 -26.73
N SER A 646 15.11 -19.02 -26.54
CA SER A 646 14.59 -19.96 -25.53
C SER A 646 15.07 -21.38 -25.82
N VAL A 647 15.09 -21.81 -27.08
CA VAL A 647 15.54 -23.17 -27.46
C VAL A 647 17.02 -23.36 -27.14
N GLN A 648 17.87 -22.36 -27.42
CA GLN A 648 19.30 -22.40 -27.08
C GLN A 648 19.52 -22.50 -25.57
N LEU A 649 18.80 -21.72 -24.78
CA LEU A 649 18.89 -21.78 -23.32
C LEU A 649 18.36 -23.11 -22.77
N LEU A 650 17.25 -23.63 -23.32
CA LEU A 650 16.72 -24.95 -22.96
C LEU A 650 17.72 -26.07 -23.24
N ALA A 651 18.40 -26.03 -24.40
CA ALA A 651 19.44 -26.99 -24.76
C ALA A 651 20.60 -26.98 -23.75
N ARG A 652 21.06 -25.78 -23.35
CA ARG A 652 22.11 -25.63 -22.32
C ARG A 652 21.66 -26.12 -20.94
N LEU A 653 20.41 -25.89 -20.56
CA LEU A 653 19.85 -26.41 -19.31
C LEU A 653 19.75 -27.93 -19.32
N LEU A 654 19.29 -28.52 -20.42
CA LEU A 654 19.15 -29.97 -20.58
C LEU A 654 20.49 -30.69 -20.55
N HIS A 655 21.53 -30.10 -21.15
CA HIS A 655 22.91 -30.59 -21.06
C HIS A 655 23.35 -30.79 -19.60
N VAL A 656 23.03 -29.83 -18.72
CA VAL A 656 23.34 -29.91 -17.28
C VAL A 656 22.42 -30.90 -16.53
N VAL A 657 21.14 -31.00 -16.90
CA VAL A 657 20.19 -31.92 -16.24
C VAL A 657 20.48 -33.39 -16.55
N LEU A 658 21.00 -33.67 -17.75
CA LEU A 658 21.32 -35.00 -18.25
C LEU A 658 22.79 -35.40 -17.99
N ASP A 659 23.49 -34.71 -17.09
CA ASP A 659 24.88 -34.98 -16.73
C ASP A 659 25.79 -35.13 -17.97
N GLU A 660 25.65 -34.20 -18.94
CA GLU A 660 26.41 -34.15 -20.19
C GLU A 660 26.21 -35.32 -21.17
N CYS A 661 25.20 -36.19 -20.95
CA CYS A 661 24.89 -37.30 -21.87
C CYS A 661 24.48 -36.84 -23.28
N VAL A 662 24.01 -35.59 -23.42
CA VAL A 662 23.66 -34.96 -24.69
C VAL A 662 24.28 -33.56 -24.73
N ALA A 663 25.04 -33.24 -25.78
CA ALA A 663 25.63 -31.92 -25.92
C ALA A 663 24.56 -30.87 -26.27
N ALA A 664 24.71 -29.65 -25.74
CA ALA A 664 23.81 -28.55 -26.09
C ALA A 664 23.83 -28.23 -27.59
N GLU A 665 24.98 -28.38 -28.25
CA GLU A 665 25.14 -28.15 -29.69
C GLU A 665 24.32 -29.14 -30.53
N ASP A 666 24.27 -30.41 -30.12
CA ASP A 666 23.49 -31.46 -30.78
C ASP A 666 21.99 -31.13 -30.67
N LEU A 667 21.53 -30.71 -29.50
CA LEU A 667 20.14 -30.27 -29.30
C LEU A 667 19.78 -29.04 -30.14
N ILE A 668 20.73 -28.12 -30.37
CA ILE A 668 20.48 -26.92 -31.18
C ILE A 668 20.43 -27.25 -32.68
N ASN A 669 21.20 -28.25 -33.13
CA ASN A 669 21.39 -28.57 -34.53
C ASN A 669 20.53 -29.72 -35.04
N GLU A 670 20.17 -30.68 -34.17
CA GLU A 670 19.54 -31.96 -34.51
C GLU A 670 18.20 -32.18 -33.79
N ALA A 671 17.11 -32.35 -34.55
CA ALA A 671 15.80 -32.65 -33.96
C ALA A 671 15.72 -34.03 -33.29
N SER A 672 16.55 -35.00 -33.72
CA SER A 672 16.65 -36.35 -33.14
C SER A 672 17.28 -36.36 -31.74
N ALA A 673 18.18 -35.41 -31.44
CA ALA A 673 18.81 -35.31 -30.12
C ALA A 673 17.77 -35.03 -29.00
N TRP A 674 16.63 -34.44 -29.35
CA TRP A 674 15.55 -34.16 -28.41
C TRP A 674 14.80 -35.41 -27.93
N ASP A 675 14.91 -36.53 -28.66
CA ASP A 675 14.25 -37.79 -28.26
C ASP A 675 14.81 -38.31 -26.92
N MET A 676 16.12 -38.18 -26.72
CA MET A 676 16.76 -38.46 -25.44
C MET A 676 16.44 -37.39 -24.39
N ALA A 677 16.33 -36.12 -24.79
CA ALA A 677 16.02 -35.02 -23.87
C ALA A 677 14.61 -35.10 -23.27
N HIS A 678 13.66 -35.77 -23.94
CA HIS A 678 12.32 -36.02 -23.37
C HIS A 678 12.35 -36.84 -22.07
N SER A 679 13.40 -37.64 -21.85
CA SER A 679 13.58 -38.36 -20.58
C SER A 679 13.69 -37.42 -19.37
N ALA A 680 14.18 -36.19 -19.56
CA ALA A 680 14.29 -35.17 -18.51
C ALA A 680 12.92 -34.65 -18.03
N ALA A 681 11.84 -34.83 -18.80
CA ALA A 681 10.51 -34.37 -18.41
C ALA A 681 9.83 -35.26 -17.35
N GLY A 682 10.20 -36.54 -17.25
CA GLY A 682 9.51 -37.50 -16.38
C GLY A 682 7.99 -37.47 -16.60
N ASP A 683 7.24 -37.28 -15.52
CA ASP A 683 5.76 -37.18 -15.55
C ASP A 683 5.22 -35.75 -15.80
N ASP A 684 6.08 -34.75 -15.95
CA ASP A 684 5.67 -33.36 -16.16
C ASP A 684 5.20 -33.14 -17.61
N ARG A 685 3.88 -33.21 -17.80
CA ARG A 685 3.21 -32.97 -19.09
C ARG A 685 3.48 -31.57 -19.66
N ALA A 686 3.66 -30.56 -18.81
CA ALA A 686 3.90 -29.19 -19.28
C ALA A 686 5.33 -29.05 -19.83
N LEU A 687 6.30 -29.68 -19.15
CA LEU A 687 7.68 -29.75 -19.61
C LEU A 687 7.79 -30.58 -20.89
N SER A 688 7.14 -31.75 -20.96
CA SER A 688 7.09 -32.56 -22.19
C SER A 688 6.53 -31.78 -23.40
N ALA A 689 5.45 -31.02 -23.21
CA ALA A 689 4.89 -30.16 -24.26
C ALA A 689 5.85 -29.04 -24.69
N LEU A 690 6.62 -28.47 -23.75
CA LEU A 690 7.65 -27.46 -24.04
C LEU A 690 8.78 -28.04 -24.88
N LEU A 691 9.27 -29.24 -24.53
CA LEU A 691 10.33 -29.94 -25.25
C LEU A 691 9.89 -30.32 -26.68
N LEU A 692 8.65 -30.77 -26.85
CA LEU A 692 8.09 -31.05 -28.18
C LEU A 692 8.01 -29.77 -29.04
N GLY A 693 7.66 -28.64 -28.42
CA GLY A 693 7.66 -27.34 -29.08
C GLY A 693 9.06 -26.92 -29.52
N ALA A 694 10.09 -27.18 -28.70
CA ALA A 694 11.48 -26.88 -29.01
C ALA A 694 12.02 -27.78 -30.13
N GLN A 695 11.75 -29.09 -30.06
CA GLN A 695 12.08 -30.05 -31.12
C GLN A 695 11.48 -29.64 -32.47
N LYS A 696 10.21 -29.19 -32.47
CA LYS A 696 9.55 -28.70 -33.68
C LYS A 696 10.23 -27.44 -34.24
N CYS A 697 10.63 -26.51 -33.38
CA CYS A 697 11.36 -25.30 -33.79
C CYS A 697 12.70 -25.64 -34.45
N VAL A 698 13.45 -26.60 -33.88
CA VAL A 698 14.72 -27.08 -34.47
C VAL A 698 14.46 -27.76 -35.81
N LEU A 699 13.43 -28.58 -35.94
CA LEU A 699 13.06 -29.23 -37.21
C LEU A 699 12.69 -28.21 -38.30
N GLU A 700 11.93 -27.16 -37.96
CA GLU A 700 11.60 -26.05 -38.86
C GLU A 700 12.86 -25.29 -39.29
N ARG A 701 13.85 -25.13 -38.41
CA ARG A 701 15.14 -24.52 -38.73
C ARG A 701 15.99 -25.42 -39.63
N GLN A 702 16.06 -26.73 -39.36
CA GLN A 702 16.79 -27.69 -40.19
C GLN A 702 16.23 -27.74 -41.61
N THR A 703 14.91 -27.77 -41.76
CA THR A 703 14.25 -27.78 -43.08
C THR A 703 14.45 -26.47 -43.84
N SER A 704 14.60 -25.34 -43.14
CA SER A 704 14.89 -24.03 -43.75
C SER A 704 16.38 -23.72 -43.95
N LYS A 705 17.33 -24.50 -43.38
CA LYS A 705 18.79 -24.34 -43.62
C LYS A 705 19.14 -24.36 -45.11
N HIS A 706 18.40 -25.09 -45.94
CA HIS A 706 18.62 -25.13 -47.38
C HIS A 706 18.23 -23.84 -48.13
N ALA A 707 17.47 -22.95 -47.50
CA ALA A 707 16.97 -21.70 -48.09
C ALA A 707 17.67 -20.43 -47.55
N VAL A 708 18.42 -20.54 -46.45
CA VAL A 708 19.09 -19.41 -45.78
C VAL A 708 20.60 -19.57 -45.92
N MET A 709 21.24 -18.73 -46.74
CA MET A 709 22.70 -18.63 -46.80
C MET A 709 23.21 -17.71 -45.68
N THR A 710 23.90 -18.29 -44.69
CA THR A 710 24.68 -17.54 -43.70
C THR A 710 26.09 -17.32 -44.22
N PHE A 711 26.48 -16.06 -44.45
CA PHE A 711 27.86 -15.68 -44.73
C PHE A 711 28.57 -15.46 -43.40
N CYS A 712 29.63 -16.23 -43.16
CA CYS A 712 30.50 -16.07 -42.00
C CYS A 712 31.49 -14.92 -42.21
#